data_AF-A0A958CS59-F1
#
_entry.id   AF-A0A958CS59-F1
#
_cell.length_a   1.000
_cell.length_b   1.000
_cell.length_c   1.000
_cell.angle_alpha   90.00
_cell.angle_beta   90.00
_cell.angle_gamma   90.00
#
_symmetry.space_group_name_H-M   'P 1'
#
loop_
_entity.id
_entity.type
_entity.pdbx_description
1 polymer ?
#
loop_
_entity_poly.entity_id
_entity_poly.type
_entity_poly.pdbx_seq_one_letter_code
_entity_poly.pdbx_strand_id
1 'polypeptide(L)'
;HPDWFVQLPYSPFPSYSFNGPNLSQDERVGVYLEDHYYDRTDAAVVFQRRDHWTGDTRYIYHGNDGTSMPWNDTAQLNYLNPEVRESVIQTILHVARMFPIIRFDAAMTLAKRHFHRLWFPEPGSGGDISSRAEYGLTQADFDAAFPEEFWREVVDRVAAEVPDTLLLAEAFWLMEGYFVRTLGMHRVYNSAFMHMLKKEENVKYRSVIKNTVEFDPEILKRYVNFMNNPDEETAVAQFGKDDKYFGVATMLATMPGLPMFGHGQIEGFTEKYGMEYRRAYYDETPNEWLVNRHRREIFPLLHKRYLFAEVDNFRLYDFFSAEGGVNEDVFAYSNRSGDERALVIFHNKWADARGWIRTSAAFAVKDADGNKHLDQADLVHGLGLPNDPAAYVIFRDVASNLEYIRNCQQLHNDGMYIELGAFKYHVFLDFKVVHEDADGRYGHLMGYLAGRGVPSIEEALAEIFLQPVLDPFRQLVNADMLAALAEVAMPVTLEVAEVTVEDEYGEEVTELDVEIIIEADHESPDVLALLDDAQERYETLLQAVADFTEGGCDVEALAEENRGELDILLRLPAFAEQMPALEDAAASIIAHLGDGETAWATTLSWHFVHRLGAVAAADEDEAAELSRSWLDEWLLGRLIGAALREMGTSDVAADEAVAVVKLLTANERWFDGSSAARRTPLAVLSKLLRSREVQQFIRVNRYGGVLY
;
A
#
# COMPACT_ATOMS: atom_id res chain seq x y z
N HIS A 1 26.94 -30.10 -35.41
CA HIS A 1 28.08 -30.67 -34.67
C HIS A 1 27.59 -31.75 -33.69
N PRO A 2 27.37 -33.00 -34.13
CA PRO A 2 26.90 -34.07 -33.23
C PRO A 2 27.91 -34.37 -32.11
N ASP A 3 29.21 -34.14 -32.36
CA ASP A 3 30.29 -34.37 -31.39
C ASP A 3 30.33 -33.36 -30.23
N TRP A 4 29.46 -32.35 -30.25
CA TRP A 4 29.37 -31.35 -29.17
C TRP A 4 28.54 -31.82 -27.97
N PHE A 5 27.82 -32.94 -28.11
CA PHE A 5 26.92 -33.44 -27.07
C PHE A 5 27.56 -34.59 -26.28
N VAL A 6 27.11 -34.79 -25.05
CA VAL A 6 27.40 -36.02 -24.30
C VAL A 6 26.62 -37.15 -24.98
N GLN A 7 27.32 -38.18 -25.46
CA GLN A 7 26.72 -39.22 -26.30
C GLN A 7 27.45 -40.56 -26.21
N LEU A 8 26.75 -41.63 -26.60
CA LEU A 8 27.27 -43.00 -26.74
C LEU A 8 27.09 -43.52 -28.17
N PRO A 9 27.97 -44.43 -28.64
CA PRO A 9 27.77 -45.12 -29.91
C PRO A 9 26.81 -46.33 -29.81
N TYR A 10 26.28 -46.63 -28.62
CA TYR A 10 25.36 -47.73 -28.35
C TYR A 10 24.28 -47.33 -27.34
N SER A 11 23.15 -48.04 -27.33
CA SER A 11 22.08 -47.79 -26.34
C SER A 11 22.58 -48.14 -24.93
N PRO A 12 22.48 -47.23 -23.95
CA PRO A 12 22.98 -47.46 -22.59
C PRO A 12 22.24 -48.58 -21.86
N PHE A 13 20.96 -48.81 -22.21
CA PHE A 13 20.15 -49.86 -21.63
C PHE A 13 19.56 -50.76 -22.72
N PRO A 14 19.61 -52.10 -22.54
CA PRO A 14 19.04 -53.06 -23.50
C PRO A 14 17.52 -52.96 -23.65
N SER A 15 16.83 -52.41 -22.65
CA SER A 15 15.37 -52.25 -22.64
C SER A 15 14.88 -51.08 -23.49
N TYR A 16 15.74 -50.14 -23.86
CA TYR A 16 15.33 -48.96 -24.63
C TYR A 16 15.08 -49.29 -26.10
N SER A 17 13.96 -48.81 -26.61
CA SER A 17 13.60 -48.90 -28.03
C SER A 17 13.22 -47.53 -28.61
N PHE A 18 13.59 -47.29 -29.87
CA PHE A 18 13.48 -45.98 -30.53
C PHE A 18 12.72 -46.11 -31.86
N ASN A 19 11.48 -46.62 -31.78
CA ASN A 19 10.62 -46.88 -32.94
C ASN A 19 9.58 -45.77 -33.17
N GLY A 20 9.56 -44.76 -32.30
CA GLY A 20 8.70 -43.58 -32.42
C GLY A 20 8.91 -42.75 -33.71
N PRO A 21 8.11 -41.69 -33.89
CA PRO A 21 8.22 -40.80 -35.04
C PRO A 21 9.59 -40.09 -35.10
N ASN A 22 10.04 -39.79 -36.32
CA ASN A 22 11.19 -38.92 -36.55
C ASN A 22 10.80 -37.46 -36.22
N LEU A 23 11.50 -36.86 -35.26
CA LEU A 23 11.32 -35.46 -34.85
C LEU A 23 12.16 -34.46 -35.66
N SER A 24 13.10 -34.94 -36.48
CA SER A 24 13.88 -34.08 -37.36
C SER A 24 13.05 -33.63 -38.56
N GLN A 25 13.13 -32.35 -38.88
CA GLN A 25 12.58 -31.79 -40.12
C GLN A 25 13.53 -31.98 -41.32
N ASP A 26 14.78 -32.42 -41.08
CA ASP A 26 15.79 -32.66 -42.10
C ASP A 26 15.88 -34.15 -42.43
N GLU A 27 15.63 -34.52 -43.68
CA GLU A 27 15.63 -35.91 -44.15
C GLU A 27 17.00 -36.61 -44.04
N ARG A 28 18.09 -35.87 -43.86
CA ARG A 28 19.44 -36.44 -43.70
C ARG A 28 19.66 -37.05 -42.32
N VAL A 29 18.87 -36.63 -41.31
CA VAL A 29 19.05 -37.02 -39.92
C VAL A 29 17.72 -37.46 -39.33
N GLY A 30 17.69 -38.63 -38.70
CA GLY A 30 16.59 -39.08 -37.85
C GLY A 30 16.87 -38.73 -36.39
N VAL A 31 15.86 -38.19 -35.70
CA VAL A 31 15.87 -37.97 -34.25
C VAL A 31 14.67 -38.69 -33.67
N TYR A 32 14.92 -39.64 -32.76
CA TYR A 32 13.89 -40.50 -32.20
C TYR A 32 13.99 -40.50 -30.68
N LEU A 33 12.89 -40.14 -30.02
CA LEU A 33 12.73 -40.35 -28.59
C LEU A 33 12.50 -41.84 -28.30
N GLU A 34 12.82 -42.25 -27.09
CA GLU A 34 12.55 -43.61 -26.62
C GLU A 34 11.04 -43.86 -26.48
N ASP A 35 10.61 -45.08 -26.76
CA ASP A 35 9.20 -45.42 -26.95
C ASP A 35 8.34 -45.17 -25.69
N HIS A 36 8.87 -45.36 -24.48
CA HIS A 36 8.14 -45.16 -23.23
C HIS A 36 7.87 -43.68 -22.90
N TYR A 37 8.50 -42.73 -23.61
CA TYR A 37 8.09 -41.32 -23.52
C TYR A 37 6.65 -41.11 -24.01
N TYR A 38 6.19 -41.89 -24.99
CA TYR A 38 4.86 -41.71 -25.57
C TYR A 38 3.74 -42.28 -24.69
N ASP A 39 4.00 -43.37 -23.97
CA ASP A 39 3.05 -43.97 -23.03
C ASP A 39 3.24 -43.51 -21.58
N ARG A 40 4.29 -42.70 -21.32
CA ARG A 40 4.66 -42.13 -20.02
C ARG A 40 4.94 -43.17 -18.94
N THR A 41 5.47 -44.34 -19.32
CA THR A 41 5.79 -45.42 -18.39
C THR A 41 7.25 -45.42 -17.92
N ASP A 42 8.15 -44.78 -18.67
CA ASP A 42 9.57 -44.56 -18.31
C ASP A 42 10.10 -43.31 -19.06
N ALA A 43 11.26 -42.79 -18.65
CA ALA A 43 11.94 -41.71 -19.34
C ALA A 43 13.41 -42.07 -19.59
N ALA A 44 13.75 -42.35 -20.84
CA ALA A 44 15.11 -42.71 -21.20
C ALA A 44 16.08 -41.55 -21.03
N VAL A 45 17.29 -41.85 -20.57
CA VAL A 45 18.38 -40.86 -20.39
C VAL A 45 18.96 -40.33 -21.71
N VAL A 46 18.63 -40.98 -22.83
CA VAL A 46 19.13 -40.64 -24.17
C VAL A 46 18.00 -40.66 -25.21
N PHE A 47 18.19 -39.90 -26.28
CA PHE A 47 17.47 -40.05 -27.54
C PHE A 47 18.41 -40.56 -28.64
N GLN A 48 17.85 -41.20 -29.66
CA GLN A 48 18.63 -41.71 -30.79
C GLN A 48 18.73 -40.64 -31.89
N ARG A 49 19.96 -40.38 -32.34
CA ARG A 49 20.25 -39.67 -33.59
C ARG A 49 20.79 -40.68 -34.62
N ARG A 50 20.16 -40.74 -35.79
CA ARG A 50 20.64 -41.55 -36.91
C ARG A 50 20.97 -40.66 -38.11
N ASP A 51 22.18 -40.79 -38.62
CA ASP A 51 22.55 -40.17 -39.89
C ASP A 51 22.16 -41.11 -41.03
N HIS A 52 21.25 -40.68 -41.90
CA HIS A 52 20.73 -41.53 -42.97
C HIS A 52 21.72 -41.69 -44.14
N TRP A 53 22.72 -40.82 -44.26
CA TRP A 53 23.74 -40.91 -45.31
C TRP A 53 24.88 -41.82 -44.92
N THR A 54 25.38 -41.71 -43.69
CA THR A 54 26.51 -42.53 -43.21
C THR A 54 26.04 -43.82 -42.54
N GLY A 55 24.79 -43.87 -42.09
CA GLY A 55 24.28 -44.95 -41.24
C GLY A 55 24.71 -44.82 -39.76
N ASP A 56 25.46 -43.77 -39.40
CA ASP A 56 25.95 -43.57 -38.03
C ASP A 56 24.78 -43.39 -37.06
N THR A 57 24.80 -44.15 -35.98
CA THR A 57 23.77 -44.08 -34.93
C THR A 57 24.44 -43.67 -33.63
N ARG A 58 23.93 -42.60 -33.02
CA ARG A 58 24.40 -42.05 -31.75
C ARG A 58 23.25 -41.96 -30.78
N TYR A 59 23.55 -42.10 -29.50
CA TYR A 59 22.60 -41.98 -28.40
C TYR A 59 23.02 -40.77 -27.58
N ILE A 60 22.30 -39.68 -27.73
CA ILE A 60 22.63 -38.37 -27.14
C ILE A 60 21.87 -38.23 -25.84
N TYR A 61 22.55 -37.81 -24.78
CA TYR A 61 21.90 -37.62 -23.48
C TYR A 61 20.99 -36.39 -23.49
N HIS A 62 19.82 -36.55 -22.87
CA HIS A 62 18.98 -35.44 -22.46
C HIS A 62 19.64 -34.66 -21.33
N GLY A 63 19.38 -33.36 -21.20
CA GLY A 63 19.77 -32.61 -20.01
C GLY A 63 19.10 -33.19 -18.75
N ASN A 64 19.83 -33.19 -17.64
CA ASN A 64 19.37 -33.76 -16.38
C ASN A 64 20.12 -33.14 -15.19
N ASP A 65 19.43 -32.90 -14.09
CA ASP A 65 19.96 -32.31 -12.84
C ASP A 65 20.33 -33.36 -11.76
N GLY A 66 20.07 -34.64 -12.05
CA GLY A 66 20.32 -35.80 -11.19
C GLY A 66 19.25 -36.09 -10.15
N THR A 67 18.11 -35.37 -10.16
CA THR A 67 17.07 -35.52 -9.12
C THR A 67 15.77 -36.15 -9.62
N SER A 68 15.50 -36.04 -10.93
CA SER A 68 14.24 -36.47 -11.53
C SER A 68 14.44 -37.09 -12.91
N MET A 69 13.35 -37.21 -13.68
CA MET A 69 13.40 -37.67 -15.05
C MET A 69 14.16 -36.65 -15.92
N PRO A 70 14.91 -37.11 -16.94
CA PRO A 70 15.59 -36.23 -17.88
C PRO A 70 14.61 -35.30 -18.63
N TRP A 71 15.09 -34.10 -18.99
CA TRP A 71 14.30 -33.15 -19.80
C TRP A 71 14.26 -33.59 -21.26
N ASN A 72 13.08 -34.00 -21.71
CA ASN A 72 12.87 -34.62 -23.03
C ASN A 72 13.04 -33.67 -24.22
N ASP A 73 13.10 -32.36 -23.97
CA ASP A 73 13.24 -31.28 -24.95
C ASP A 73 14.67 -30.73 -25.03
N THR A 74 15.61 -31.28 -24.26
CA THR A 74 17.01 -30.82 -24.22
C THR A 74 17.98 -31.89 -24.72
N ALA A 75 19.15 -31.44 -25.21
CA ALA A 75 20.30 -32.28 -25.52
C ALA A 75 21.53 -31.75 -24.77
N GLN A 76 22.18 -32.60 -23.98
CA GLN A 76 23.25 -32.18 -23.09
C GLN A 76 24.54 -31.87 -23.86
N LEU A 77 24.98 -30.61 -23.81
CA LEU A 77 26.28 -30.19 -24.32
C LEU A 77 27.43 -30.74 -23.46
N ASN A 78 28.53 -31.12 -24.12
CA ASN A 78 29.74 -31.59 -23.46
C ASN A 78 30.69 -30.40 -23.17
N TYR A 79 30.60 -29.87 -21.96
CA TYR A 79 31.45 -28.78 -21.51
C TYR A 79 32.91 -29.18 -21.25
N LEU A 80 33.34 -30.43 -21.46
CA LEU A 80 34.78 -30.75 -21.54
C LEU A 80 35.41 -30.22 -22.83
N ASN A 81 34.61 -29.98 -23.89
CA ASN A 81 35.10 -29.43 -25.14
C ASN A 81 35.23 -27.88 -25.06
N PRO A 82 36.44 -27.30 -25.21
CA PRO A 82 36.62 -25.85 -25.16
C PRO A 82 35.88 -25.10 -26.28
N GLU A 83 35.71 -25.70 -27.46
CA GLU A 83 34.97 -25.07 -28.57
C GLU A 83 33.47 -24.93 -28.26
N VAL A 84 32.92 -25.90 -27.50
CA VAL A 84 31.54 -25.85 -27.02
C VAL A 84 31.38 -24.71 -26.02
N ARG A 85 32.28 -24.60 -25.04
CA ARG A 85 32.26 -23.52 -24.04
C ARG A 85 32.32 -22.14 -24.70
N GLU A 86 33.26 -21.93 -25.62
CA GLU A 86 33.38 -20.66 -26.35
C GLU A 86 32.13 -20.36 -27.20
N SER A 87 31.56 -21.37 -27.89
CA SER A 87 30.34 -21.17 -28.68
C SER A 87 29.14 -20.77 -27.82
N VAL A 88 29.00 -21.35 -26.63
CA VAL A 88 27.95 -20.95 -25.67
C VAL A 88 28.20 -19.53 -25.16
N ILE A 89 29.44 -19.18 -24.79
CA ILE A 89 29.79 -17.81 -24.37
C ILE A 89 29.44 -16.79 -25.47
N GLN A 90 29.81 -17.04 -26.72
CA GLN A 90 29.47 -16.16 -27.84
C GLN A 90 27.97 -16.03 -28.06
N THR A 91 27.22 -17.11 -27.83
CA THR A 91 25.75 -17.07 -27.88
C THR A 91 25.19 -16.19 -26.77
N ILE A 92 25.69 -16.34 -25.54
CA ILE A 92 25.32 -15.48 -24.40
C ILE A 92 25.63 -14.01 -24.70
N LEU A 93 26.82 -13.70 -25.21
CA LEU A 93 27.22 -12.34 -25.59
C LEU A 93 26.36 -11.78 -26.71
N HIS A 94 25.98 -12.61 -27.69
CA HIS A 94 25.05 -12.21 -28.74
C HIS A 94 23.67 -11.85 -28.17
N VAL A 95 23.13 -12.67 -27.26
CA VAL A 95 21.87 -12.39 -26.57
C VAL A 95 21.97 -11.12 -25.72
N ALA A 96 23.08 -10.93 -24.99
CA ALA A 96 23.32 -9.76 -24.14
C ALA A 96 23.32 -8.45 -24.93
N ARG A 97 23.80 -8.46 -26.17
CA ARG A 97 23.75 -7.29 -27.08
C ARG A 97 22.32 -6.92 -27.49
N MET A 98 21.36 -7.84 -27.36
CA MET A 98 19.94 -7.61 -27.69
C MET A 98 19.09 -7.38 -26.44
N PHE A 99 19.42 -8.06 -25.35
CA PHE A 99 18.66 -8.05 -24.10
C PHE A 99 19.63 -7.81 -22.92
N PRO A 100 19.59 -6.63 -22.27
CA PRO A 100 20.54 -6.28 -21.20
C PRO A 100 20.24 -6.99 -19.88
N ILE A 101 19.27 -7.90 -19.85
CA ILE A 101 18.91 -8.71 -18.68
C ILE A 101 18.80 -10.15 -19.13
N ILE A 102 19.62 -11.03 -18.56
CA ILE A 102 19.63 -12.46 -18.89
C ILE A 102 19.42 -13.27 -17.61
N ARG A 103 18.41 -14.14 -17.64
CA ARG A 103 18.25 -15.22 -16.66
C ARG A 103 18.88 -16.50 -17.22
N PHE A 104 19.77 -17.11 -16.47
CA PHE A 104 20.29 -18.45 -16.73
C PHE A 104 19.43 -19.48 -16.00
N ASP A 105 18.77 -20.32 -16.79
CA ASP A 105 17.99 -21.47 -16.36
C ASP A 105 18.91 -22.59 -15.84
N ALA A 106 18.50 -23.27 -14.77
CA ALA A 106 19.23 -24.40 -14.20
C ALA A 106 20.75 -24.17 -14.06
N ALA A 107 21.17 -22.96 -13.70
CA ALA A 107 22.57 -22.52 -13.79
C ALA A 107 23.51 -23.37 -12.91
N MET A 108 22.98 -23.93 -11.81
CA MET A 108 23.73 -24.81 -10.90
C MET A 108 24.27 -26.06 -11.59
N THR A 109 23.61 -26.57 -12.64
CA THR A 109 24.02 -27.80 -13.35
C THR A 109 25.33 -27.64 -14.12
N LEU A 110 25.66 -26.40 -14.52
CA LEU A 110 26.86 -26.07 -15.28
C LEU A 110 28.02 -25.60 -14.38
N ALA A 111 27.80 -25.46 -13.08
CA ALA A 111 28.89 -25.23 -12.15
C ALA A 111 29.87 -26.42 -12.20
N LYS A 112 31.17 -26.15 -12.28
CA LYS A 112 32.21 -27.15 -12.54
C LYS A 112 32.07 -28.41 -11.68
N ARG A 113 31.85 -28.26 -10.37
CA ARG A 113 31.63 -29.36 -9.41
C ARG A 113 30.41 -30.22 -9.76
N HIS A 114 29.28 -29.60 -10.13
CA HIS A 114 28.06 -30.32 -10.45
C HIS A 114 28.14 -30.94 -11.84
N PHE A 115 28.76 -30.28 -12.81
CA PHE A 115 29.00 -30.86 -14.11
C PHE A 115 29.86 -32.13 -14.01
N HIS A 116 30.90 -32.11 -13.17
CA HIS A 116 31.71 -33.29 -12.84
C HIS A 116 30.86 -34.39 -12.21
N ARG A 117 30.15 -34.09 -11.13
CA ARG A 117 29.29 -35.03 -10.40
C ARG A 117 28.23 -35.69 -11.29
N LEU A 118 27.58 -34.92 -12.16
CA LEU A 118 26.46 -35.39 -12.99
C LEU A 118 26.94 -36.22 -14.18
N TRP A 119 27.89 -35.68 -14.94
CA TRP A 119 28.23 -36.22 -16.26
C TRP A 119 29.49 -37.09 -16.26
N PHE A 120 30.41 -36.89 -15.32
CA PHE A 120 31.70 -37.59 -15.25
C PHE A 120 32.07 -37.95 -13.79
N PRO A 121 31.15 -38.57 -13.02
CA PRO A 121 31.30 -38.77 -11.57
C PRO A 121 32.62 -39.45 -11.20
N GLU A 122 33.17 -39.17 -10.02
CA GLU A 122 34.42 -39.78 -9.62
C GLU A 122 34.30 -41.32 -9.53
N PRO A 123 35.29 -42.10 -10.03
CA PRO A 123 35.22 -43.56 -9.97
C PRO A 123 34.98 -44.07 -8.54
N GLY A 124 33.87 -44.79 -8.35
CA GLY A 124 33.48 -45.35 -7.05
C GLY A 124 32.51 -44.51 -6.22
N SER A 125 32.13 -43.29 -6.63
CA SER A 125 31.15 -42.46 -5.91
C SER A 125 29.69 -42.85 -6.18
N GLY A 126 29.43 -43.67 -7.20
CA GLY A 126 28.10 -43.75 -7.82
C GLY A 126 27.84 -42.51 -8.69
N GLY A 127 27.05 -42.66 -9.75
CA GLY A 127 26.68 -41.56 -10.65
C GLY A 127 25.21 -41.19 -10.47
N ASP A 128 24.93 -39.89 -10.42
CA ASP A 128 23.55 -39.38 -10.28
C ASP A 128 22.74 -39.58 -11.57
N ILE A 129 23.42 -39.56 -12.72
CA ILE A 129 22.81 -39.88 -14.00
C ILE A 129 23.09 -41.35 -14.31
N SER A 130 22.02 -42.13 -14.42
CA SER A 130 22.07 -43.54 -14.81
C SER A 130 22.93 -43.74 -16.06
N SER A 131 23.75 -44.79 -16.08
CA SER A 131 24.78 -45.12 -17.08
C SER A 131 26.04 -44.24 -17.13
N ARG A 132 26.11 -43.11 -16.40
CA ARG A 132 27.30 -42.23 -16.41
C ARG A 132 28.45 -42.69 -15.51
N ALA A 133 28.17 -43.53 -14.52
CA ALA A 133 29.20 -44.05 -13.60
C ALA A 133 30.36 -44.78 -14.31
N GLU A 134 30.12 -45.41 -15.46
CA GLU A 134 31.15 -46.10 -16.26
C GLU A 134 32.12 -45.13 -16.97
N TYR A 135 31.74 -43.85 -17.05
CA TYR A 135 32.50 -42.79 -17.74
C TYR A 135 33.10 -41.80 -16.74
N GLY A 136 33.31 -42.24 -15.51
CA GLY A 136 33.83 -41.40 -14.45
C GLY A 136 35.24 -40.88 -14.70
N LEU A 137 35.52 -39.66 -14.25
CA LEU A 137 36.85 -39.04 -14.31
C LEU A 137 37.35 -38.76 -12.90
N THR A 138 38.65 -38.98 -12.66
CA THR A 138 39.27 -38.50 -11.43
C THR A 138 39.23 -36.98 -11.39
N GLN A 139 39.30 -36.39 -10.20
CA GLN A 139 39.33 -34.93 -10.05
C GLN A 139 40.44 -34.29 -10.90
N ALA A 140 41.64 -34.90 -10.93
CA ALA A 140 42.78 -34.38 -11.69
C ALA A 140 42.55 -34.43 -13.20
N ASP A 141 41.99 -35.53 -13.72
CA ASP A 141 41.70 -35.66 -15.16
C ASP A 141 40.58 -34.71 -15.59
N PHE A 142 39.55 -34.55 -14.75
CA PHE A 142 38.46 -33.62 -14.99
C PHE A 142 38.96 -32.17 -14.98
N ASP A 143 39.76 -31.78 -13.99
CA ASP A 143 40.35 -30.44 -13.90
C ASP A 143 41.27 -30.12 -15.08
N ALA A 144 41.96 -31.12 -15.63
CA ALA A 144 42.76 -30.92 -16.85
C ALA A 144 41.89 -30.63 -18.09
N ALA A 145 40.71 -31.25 -18.19
CA ALA A 145 39.79 -31.07 -19.31
C ALA A 145 38.85 -29.86 -19.17
N PHE A 146 38.53 -29.49 -17.93
CA PHE A 146 37.67 -28.37 -17.56
C PHE A 146 38.38 -27.51 -16.48
N PRO A 147 39.40 -26.72 -16.87
CA PRO A 147 40.28 -26.04 -15.92
C PRO A 147 39.58 -24.93 -15.14
N GLU A 148 38.91 -24.03 -15.86
CA GLU A 148 38.25 -22.86 -15.30
C GLU A 148 36.76 -23.11 -15.05
N GLU A 149 36.18 -22.28 -14.20
CA GLU A 149 34.75 -22.31 -13.92
C GLU A 149 33.98 -21.55 -15.01
N PHE A 150 33.11 -22.25 -15.73
CA PHE A 150 32.44 -21.70 -16.93
C PHE A 150 31.71 -20.38 -16.65
N TRP A 151 30.95 -20.31 -15.55
CA TRP A 151 30.23 -19.10 -15.20
C TRP A 151 31.14 -17.93 -14.84
N ARG A 152 32.33 -18.21 -14.28
CA ARG A 152 33.32 -17.16 -14.02
C ARG A 152 33.81 -16.55 -15.34
N GLU A 153 34.12 -17.40 -16.31
CA GLU A 153 34.49 -16.95 -17.66
C GLU A 153 33.37 -16.13 -18.30
N VAL A 154 32.11 -16.57 -18.20
CA VAL A 154 30.95 -15.81 -18.71
C VAL A 154 30.85 -14.42 -18.07
N VAL A 155 30.95 -14.33 -16.74
CA VAL A 155 30.86 -13.06 -16.02
C VAL A 155 31.99 -12.12 -16.42
N ASP A 156 33.23 -12.60 -16.49
CA ASP A 156 34.39 -11.79 -16.86
C ASP A 156 34.28 -11.30 -18.32
N ARG A 157 33.81 -12.15 -19.24
CA ARG A 157 33.60 -11.79 -20.65
C ARG A 157 32.45 -10.79 -20.81
N VAL A 158 31.34 -10.97 -20.10
CA VAL A 158 30.21 -10.03 -20.09
C VAL A 158 30.66 -8.66 -19.57
N ALA A 159 31.41 -8.62 -18.46
CA ALA A 159 31.91 -7.37 -17.91
C ALA A 159 32.86 -6.63 -18.87
N ALA A 160 33.65 -7.37 -19.66
CA ALA A 160 34.59 -6.79 -20.62
C ALA A 160 33.92 -6.34 -21.93
N GLU A 161 32.96 -7.12 -22.45
CA GLU A 161 32.42 -6.93 -23.80
C GLU A 161 31.04 -6.26 -23.86
N VAL A 162 30.22 -6.45 -22.82
CA VAL A 162 28.83 -5.98 -22.73
C VAL A 162 28.49 -5.56 -21.29
N PRO A 163 29.20 -4.57 -20.72
CA PRO A 163 29.20 -4.26 -19.28
C PRO A 163 27.84 -3.87 -18.70
N ASP A 164 26.92 -3.37 -19.52
CA ASP A 164 25.57 -2.97 -19.09
C ASP A 164 24.59 -4.15 -18.93
N THR A 165 25.09 -5.39 -19.01
CA THR A 165 24.26 -6.60 -18.92
C THR A 165 24.11 -7.09 -17.48
N LEU A 166 22.86 -7.15 -17.01
CA LEU A 166 22.49 -7.79 -15.75
C LEU A 166 22.33 -9.30 -15.92
N LEU A 167 23.00 -10.06 -15.06
CA LEU A 167 22.98 -11.53 -15.08
C LEU A 167 22.27 -12.08 -13.84
N LEU A 168 21.24 -12.89 -14.05
CA LEU A 168 20.47 -13.57 -13.02
C LEU A 168 20.71 -15.07 -13.14
N ALA A 169 21.08 -15.73 -12.05
CA ALA A 169 21.17 -17.18 -12.01
C ALA A 169 19.99 -17.78 -11.24
N GLU A 170 19.30 -18.72 -11.87
CA GLU A 170 18.56 -19.73 -11.14
C GLU A 170 19.57 -20.75 -10.59
N ALA A 171 19.86 -20.65 -9.30
CA ALA A 171 20.68 -21.61 -8.59
C ALA A 171 19.90 -22.13 -7.38
N PHE A 172 19.95 -23.44 -7.16
CA PHE A 172 19.40 -24.10 -5.98
C PHE A 172 20.54 -24.76 -5.18
N TRP A 173 20.19 -25.57 -4.17
CA TRP A 173 21.12 -26.38 -3.36
C TRP A 173 22.08 -25.57 -2.47
N LEU A 174 21.62 -24.42 -1.93
CA LEU A 174 22.41 -23.56 -1.04
C LEU A 174 23.69 -23.00 -1.71
N MET A 175 23.68 -22.90 -3.05
CA MET A 175 24.79 -22.39 -3.86
C MET A 175 24.74 -20.87 -4.09
N GLU A 176 23.74 -20.17 -3.58
CA GLU A 176 23.51 -18.75 -3.82
C GLU A 176 24.76 -17.95 -3.45
N GLY A 177 25.35 -18.28 -2.30
CA GLY A 177 26.60 -17.69 -1.85
C GLY A 177 27.79 -18.03 -2.76
N TYR A 178 27.85 -19.19 -3.40
CA TYR A 178 28.92 -19.54 -4.35
C TYR A 178 28.78 -18.73 -5.65
N PHE A 179 27.57 -18.66 -6.20
CA PHE A 179 27.28 -17.87 -7.41
C PHE A 179 27.58 -16.38 -7.22
N VAL A 180 27.21 -15.83 -6.06
CA VAL A 180 27.44 -14.43 -5.76
C VAL A 180 28.90 -14.14 -5.44
N ARG A 181 29.51 -14.90 -4.52
CA ARG A 181 30.84 -14.57 -3.98
C ARG A 181 31.97 -15.01 -4.88
N THR A 182 31.88 -16.22 -5.43
CA THR A 182 32.96 -16.83 -6.21
C THR A 182 32.81 -16.54 -7.70
N LEU A 183 31.60 -16.74 -8.23
CA LEU A 183 31.36 -16.62 -9.68
C LEU A 183 31.14 -15.17 -10.12
N GLY A 184 30.69 -14.30 -9.21
CA GLY A 184 30.45 -12.89 -9.50
C GLY A 184 29.10 -12.63 -10.17
N MET A 185 28.15 -13.54 -10.06
CA MET A 185 26.80 -13.35 -10.61
C MET A 185 26.13 -12.13 -9.97
N HIS A 186 25.46 -11.32 -10.77
CA HIS A 186 24.86 -10.06 -10.30
C HIS A 186 23.64 -10.32 -9.40
N ARG A 187 22.81 -11.30 -9.76
CA ARG A 187 21.64 -11.71 -8.99
C ARG A 187 21.48 -13.22 -8.97
N VAL A 188 20.95 -13.76 -7.86
CA VAL A 188 20.70 -15.20 -7.72
C VAL A 188 19.39 -15.46 -7.00
N TYR A 189 18.67 -16.50 -7.42
CA TYR A 189 17.42 -16.92 -6.79
C TYR A 189 17.64 -17.29 -5.32
N ASN A 190 16.74 -16.84 -4.44
CA ASN A 190 16.73 -17.18 -3.03
C ASN A 190 15.48 -17.99 -2.68
N SER A 191 15.51 -19.30 -2.96
CA SER A 191 14.38 -20.20 -2.67
C SER A 191 14.15 -20.38 -1.16
N ALA A 192 15.16 -20.08 -0.32
CA ALA A 192 15.02 -20.10 1.13
C ALA A 192 13.96 -19.11 1.61
N PHE A 193 13.82 -17.94 0.96
CA PHE A 193 12.74 -16.98 1.22
C PHE A 193 11.38 -17.66 1.16
N MET A 194 11.07 -18.28 0.02
CA MET A 194 9.77 -18.91 -0.23
C MET A 194 9.55 -20.12 0.69
N HIS A 195 10.46 -21.10 0.67
CA HIS A 195 10.25 -22.37 1.36
C HIS A 195 10.19 -22.22 2.88
N MET A 196 11.08 -21.40 3.47
CA MET A 196 11.13 -21.25 4.92
C MET A 196 9.95 -20.42 5.43
N LEU A 197 9.58 -19.32 4.76
CA LEU A 197 8.42 -18.52 5.17
C LEU A 197 7.10 -19.28 5.00
N LYS A 198 6.95 -20.07 3.92
CA LYS A 198 5.80 -20.97 3.72
C LYS A 198 5.63 -21.94 4.88
N LYS A 199 6.72 -22.61 5.27
CA LYS A 199 6.76 -23.65 6.31
C LYS A 199 6.87 -23.07 7.74
N GLU A 200 6.90 -21.75 7.89
CA GLU A 200 7.13 -21.07 9.18
C GLU A 200 8.44 -21.52 9.86
N GLU A 201 9.47 -21.84 9.07
CA GLU A 201 10.81 -22.12 9.55
C GLU A 201 11.57 -20.81 9.83
N ASN A 202 10.94 -19.91 10.58
CA ASN A 202 11.34 -18.50 10.75
C ASN A 202 12.75 -18.38 11.35
N VAL A 203 13.07 -19.23 12.33
CA VAL A 203 14.42 -19.34 12.93
C VAL A 203 15.50 -19.57 11.86
N LYS A 204 15.24 -20.47 10.90
CA LYS A 204 16.20 -20.78 9.84
C LYS A 204 16.36 -19.59 8.91
N TYR A 205 15.25 -18.95 8.51
CA TYR A 205 15.31 -17.83 7.59
C TYR A 205 15.96 -16.59 8.22
N ARG A 206 15.65 -16.28 9.48
CA ARG A 206 16.36 -15.23 10.24
C ARG A 206 17.85 -15.52 10.33
N SER A 207 18.23 -16.77 10.57
CA SER A 207 19.64 -17.18 10.59
C SER A 207 20.32 -16.95 9.22
N VAL A 208 19.64 -17.23 8.11
CA VAL A 208 20.16 -16.94 6.76
C VAL A 208 20.43 -15.45 6.58
N ILE A 209 19.49 -14.57 6.98
CA ILE A 209 19.67 -13.12 6.86
C ILE A 209 20.80 -12.64 7.79
N LYS A 210 20.78 -13.03 9.07
CA LYS A 210 21.81 -12.68 10.07
C LYS A 210 23.21 -13.07 9.60
N ASN A 211 23.40 -14.33 9.23
CA ASN A 211 24.68 -14.82 8.74
C ASN A 211 25.12 -14.08 7.47
N THR A 212 24.19 -13.69 6.60
CA THR A 212 24.50 -12.92 5.39
C THR A 212 25.00 -11.52 5.76
N VAL A 213 24.31 -10.78 6.63
CA VAL A 213 24.71 -9.40 7.00
C VAL A 213 25.95 -9.36 7.91
N GLU A 214 26.17 -10.38 8.75
CA GLU A 214 27.41 -10.55 9.51
C GLU A 214 28.59 -10.91 8.60
N PHE A 215 28.34 -11.60 7.50
CA PHE A 215 29.38 -11.96 6.54
C PHE A 215 29.71 -10.81 5.60
N ASP A 216 28.74 -10.35 4.82
CA ASP A 216 28.85 -9.23 3.89
C ASP A 216 27.43 -8.76 3.47
N PRO A 217 26.94 -7.62 3.99
CA PRO A 217 25.62 -7.09 3.66
C PRO A 217 25.36 -6.96 2.15
N GLU A 218 26.40 -6.73 1.35
CA GLU A 218 26.33 -6.60 -0.12
C GLU A 218 25.76 -7.85 -0.81
N ILE A 219 25.79 -9.01 -0.17
CA ILE A 219 25.21 -10.24 -0.69
C ILE A 219 23.68 -10.16 -0.65
N LEU A 220 23.09 -9.52 0.37
CA LEU A 220 21.64 -9.48 0.56
C LEU A 220 20.93 -8.80 -0.62
N LYS A 221 21.50 -7.72 -1.18
CA LYS A 221 20.94 -7.05 -2.37
C LYS A 221 21.14 -7.81 -3.69
N ARG A 222 21.85 -8.95 -3.66
CA ARG A 222 22.01 -9.81 -4.82
C ARG A 222 20.97 -10.93 -4.87
N TYR A 223 20.19 -11.13 -3.81
CA TYR A 223 19.12 -12.12 -3.83
C TYR A 223 17.94 -11.67 -4.67
N VAL A 224 17.38 -12.61 -5.42
CA VAL A 224 16.06 -12.52 -6.04
C VAL A 224 15.10 -13.28 -5.14
N ASN A 225 14.29 -12.53 -4.40
CA ASN A 225 13.26 -13.11 -3.55
C ASN A 225 11.98 -13.30 -4.39
N PHE A 226 11.23 -14.36 -4.11
CA PHE A 226 9.96 -14.66 -4.79
C PHE A 226 9.05 -15.49 -3.89
N MET A 227 7.75 -15.45 -4.15
CA MET A 227 6.75 -16.30 -3.50
C MET A 227 6.37 -17.51 -4.34
N ASN A 228 6.60 -17.43 -5.65
CA ASN A 228 6.51 -18.55 -6.59
C ASN A 228 7.32 -18.22 -7.84
N ASN A 229 7.61 -19.25 -8.62
CA ASN A 229 8.16 -19.19 -9.97
C ASN A 229 7.40 -20.24 -10.84
N PRO A 230 7.73 -20.42 -12.13
CA PRO A 230 7.07 -21.41 -12.99
C PRO A 230 7.21 -22.86 -12.50
N ASP A 231 8.30 -23.19 -11.80
CA ASP A 231 8.58 -24.55 -11.32
C ASP A 231 7.86 -24.88 -10.00
N GLU A 232 7.38 -23.87 -9.29
CA GLU A 232 6.74 -23.98 -7.97
C GLU A 232 5.23 -23.81 -8.03
N GLU A 233 4.54 -24.24 -6.98
CA GLU A 233 3.09 -23.99 -6.83
C GLU A 233 2.78 -22.49 -6.79
N THR A 234 1.57 -22.09 -7.21
CA THR A 234 1.17 -20.68 -7.20
C THR A 234 1.23 -20.06 -5.79
N ALA A 235 1.52 -18.77 -5.69
CA ALA A 235 1.64 -18.10 -4.39
C ALA A 235 0.36 -18.24 -3.54
N VAL A 236 -0.82 -18.23 -4.17
CA VAL A 236 -2.10 -18.45 -3.48
C VAL A 236 -2.28 -19.87 -2.94
N ALA A 237 -1.78 -20.88 -3.66
CA ALA A 237 -1.79 -22.27 -3.18
C ALA A 237 -0.80 -22.47 -2.02
N GLN A 238 0.30 -21.72 -2.01
CA GLN A 238 1.36 -21.85 -1.01
C GLN A 238 1.10 -21.05 0.28
N PHE A 239 0.59 -19.82 0.17
CA PHE A 239 0.46 -18.87 1.28
C PHE A 239 -1.01 -18.52 1.61
N GLY A 240 -1.97 -19.01 0.84
CA GLY A 240 -3.36 -18.59 0.92
C GLY A 240 -3.59 -17.22 0.25
N LYS A 241 -4.70 -16.59 0.60
CA LYS A 241 -5.14 -15.32 -0.01
C LYS A 241 -5.19 -14.16 0.99
N ASP A 242 -4.81 -14.37 2.24
CA ASP A 242 -5.04 -13.39 3.31
C ASP A 242 -3.72 -12.97 3.99
N ASP A 243 -3.76 -12.62 5.28
CA ASP A 243 -2.67 -12.00 6.04
C ASP A 243 -1.29 -12.66 5.86
N LYS A 244 -1.20 -14.00 5.83
CA LYS A 244 0.10 -14.68 5.60
C LYS A 244 0.68 -14.34 4.24
N TYR A 245 -0.14 -14.35 3.19
CA TYR A 245 0.26 -13.97 1.84
C TYR A 245 0.75 -12.52 1.83
N PHE A 246 -0.02 -11.58 2.38
CA PHE A 246 0.33 -10.16 2.31
C PHE A 246 1.50 -9.79 3.23
N GLY A 247 1.69 -10.47 4.36
CA GLY A 247 2.87 -10.30 5.19
C GLY A 247 4.15 -10.76 4.50
N VAL A 248 4.11 -11.89 3.80
CA VAL A 248 5.25 -12.36 2.99
C VAL A 248 5.46 -11.48 1.75
N ALA A 249 4.40 -11.00 1.10
CA ALA A 249 4.49 -10.06 -0.02
C ALA A 249 5.06 -8.70 0.42
N THR A 250 4.74 -8.27 1.65
CA THR A 250 5.35 -7.08 2.27
C THR A 250 6.84 -7.28 2.41
N MET A 251 7.28 -8.39 3.02
CA MET A 251 8.72 -8.72 3.08
C MET A 251 9.37 -8.79 1.70
N LEU A 252 8.69 -9.35 0.71
CA LEU A 252 9.18 -9.42 -0.67
C LEU A 252 9.45 -8.00 -1.21
N ALA A 253 8.53 -7.06 -1.01
CA ALA A 253 8.65 -5.68 -1.47
C ALA A 253 9.71 -4.87 -0.70
N THR A 254 9.91 -5.15 0.60
CA THR A 254 10.71 -4.29 1.50
C THR A 254 12.08 -4.86 1.90
N MET A 255 12.38 -6.12 1.61
CA MET A 255 13.73 -6.67 1.80
C MET A 255 14.70 -6.17 0.71
N PRO A 256 16.00 -5.97 1.00
CA PRO A 256 16.99 -5.68 -0.04
C PRO A 256 17.05 -6.78 -1.11
N GLY A 257 17.40 -6.39 -2.34
CA GLY A 257 17.51 -7.30 -3.49
C GLY A 257 16.49 -7.07 -4.59
N LEU A 258 16.16 -8.11 -5.35
CA LEU A 258 15.17 -8.03 -6.42
C LEU A 258 13.90 -8.79 -6.03
N PRO A 259 12.75 -8.12 -5.86
CA PRO A 259 11.48 -8.82 -5.76
C PRO A 259 11.05 -9.33 -7.13
N MET A 260 10.70 -10.61 -7.21
CA MET A 260 10.10 -11.21 -8.40
C MET A 260 8.69 -11.69 -8.06
N PHE A 261 7.71 -11.17 -8.81
CA PHE A 261 6.32 -11.61 -8.75
C PHE A 261 6.06 -12.62 -9.86
N GLY A 262 5.48 -13.76 -9.49
CA GLY A 262 5.09 -14.78 -10.47
C GLY A 262 3.92 -14.32 -11.34
N HIS A 263 3.78 -14.93 -12.51
CA HIS A 263 2.61 -14.72 -13.35
C HIS A 263 1.32 -15.06 -12.59
N GLY A 264 0.28 -14.21 -12.70
CA GLY A 264 -1.00 -14.41 -12.04
C GLY A 264 -0.99 -14.21 -10.51
N GLN A 265 0.15 -13.85 -9.92
CA GLN A 265 0.28 -13.72 -8.46
C GLN A 265 -0.60 -12.59 -7.90
N ILE A 266 -0.70 -11.46 -8.61
CA ILE A 266 -1.49 -10.28 -8.19
C ILE A 266 -2.99 -10.56 -8.37
N GLU A 267 -3.34 -11.18 -9.50
CA GLU A 267 -4.69 -11.56 -9.88
C GLU A 267 -5.23 -12.73 -9.03
N GLY A 268 -4.34 -13.50 -8.42
CA GLY A 268 -4.68 -14.65 -7.59
C GLY A 268 -5.03 -15.91 -8.38
N PHE A 269 -4.45 -16.07 -9.57
CA PHE A 269 -4.60 -17.28 -10.40
C PHE A 269 -4.03 -18.50 -9.70
N THR A 270 -4.71 -19.63 -9.89
CA THR A 270 -4.41 -20.90 -9.25
C THR A 270 -3.76 -21.89 -10.21
N GLU A 271 -3.93 -21.70 -11.53
CA GLU A 271 -3.24 -22.52 -12.53
C GLU A 271 -1.72 -22.33 -12.43
N LYS A 272 -1.00 -23.45 -12.31
CA LYS A 272 0.44 -23.47 -12.43
C LYS A 272 0.80 -23.49 -13.92
N TYR A 273 1.54 -22.47 -14.35
CA TYR A 273 2.02 -22.34 -15.73
C TYR A 273 3.48 -22.76 -15.81
N GLY A 274 3.72 -23.98 -16.30
CA GLY A 274 5.05 -24.46 -16.68
C GLY A 274 5.43 -24.06 -18.12
N MET A 275 6.68 -24.28 -18.50
CA MET A 275 7.20 -23.95 -19.84
C MET A 275 6.56 -24.79 -20.96
N GLU A 276 5.94 -25.91 -20.63
CA GLU A 276 5.26 -26.83 -21.54
C GLU A 276 3.85 -26.37 -21.98
N TYR A 277 3.34 -25.29 -21.40
CA TYR A 277 1.97 -24.83 -21.64
C TYR A 277 1.89 -23.95 -22.88
N ARG A 278 1.07 -24.37 -23.85
CA ARG A 278 0.80 -23.58 -25.08
C ARG A 278 -0.25 -22.48 -24.87
N ARG A 279 -1.14 -22.66 -23.88
CA ARG A 279 -2.21 -21.73 -23.49
C ARG A 279 -2.70 -22.11 -22.08
N ALA A 280 -3.39 -21.18 -21.41
CA ALA A 280 -4.13 -21.49 -20.19
C ALA A 280 -5.19 -22.56 -20.43
N TYR A 281 -5.33 -23.50 -19.50
CA TYR A 281 -6.41 -24.48 -19.50
C TYR A 281 -7.64 -23.99 -18.73
N TYR A 282 -7.43 -23.13 -17.73
CA TYR A 282 -8.49 -22.53 -16.94
C TYR A 282 -8.80 -21.11 -17.43
N ASP A 283 -10.09 -20.80 -17.50
CA ASP A 283 -10.58 -19.46 -17.78
C ASP A 283 -10.73 -18.70 -16.46
N GLU A 284 -9.60 -18.41 -15.82
CA GLU A 284 -9.57 -17.71 -14.53
C GLU A 284 -9.79 -16.21 -14.72
N THR A 285 -10.62 -15.62 -13.85
CA THR A 285 -10.80 -14.16 -13.79
C THR A 285 -10.06 -13.59 -12.59
N PRO A 286 -9.49 -12.37 -12.69
CA PRO A 286 -8.79 -11.76 -11.57
C PRO A 286 -9.67 -11.63 -10.33
N ASN A 287 -9.10 -11.94 -9.16
CA ASN A 287 -9.75 -11.69 -7.89
C ASN A 287 -9.60 -10.20 -7.52
N GLU A 288 -10.64 -9.42 -7.74
CA GLU A 288 -10.62 -7.97 -7.51
C GLU A 288 -10.27 -7.58 -6.07
N TRP A 289 -10.65 -8.38 -5.06
CA TRP A 289 -10.29 -8.09 -3.67
C TRP A 289 -8.77 -8.23 -3.45
N LEU A 290 -8.14 -9.28 -4.01
CA LEU A 290 -6.69 -9.44 -3.96
C LEU A 290 -5.98 -8.30 -4.68
N VAL A 291 -6.43 -7.95 -5.88
CA VAL A 291 -5.86 -6.85 -6.67
C VAL A 291 -5.97 -5.52 -5.91
N ASN A 292 -7.12 -5.22 -5.33
CA ASN A 292 -7.34 -3.98 -4.57
C ASN A 292 -6.50 -3.95 -3.28
N ARG A 293 -6.33 -5.08 -2.58
CA ARG A 293 -5.44 -5.13 -1.42
C ARG A 293 -3.97 -4.95 -1.80
N HIS A 294 -3.51 -5.49 -2.92
CA HIS A 294 -2.18 -5.19 -3.46
C HIS A 294 -2.00 -3.71 -3.77
N ARG A 295 -3.00 -3.08 -4.41
CA ARG A 295 -2.99 -1.63 -4.69
C ARG A 295 -2.86 -0.80 -3.42
N ARG A 296 -3.53 -1.20 -2.34
CA ARG A 296 -3.49 -0.50 -1.06
C ARG A 296 -2.19 -0.73 -0.29
N GLU A 297 -1.70 -1.97 -0.21
CA GLU A 297 -0.68 -2.35 0.78
C GLU A 297 0.70 -2.63 0.16
N ILE A 298 0.78 -3.12 -1.08
CA ILE A 298 2.05 -3.56 -1.69
C ILE A 298 2.57 -2.56 -2.73
N PHE A 299 1.71 -2.04 -3.60
CA PHE A 299 2.13 -1.13 -4.68
C PHE A 299 2.77 0.17 -4.16
N PRO A 300 2.30 0.80 -3.06
CA PRO A 300 2.99 1.96 -2.49
C PRO A 300 4.44 1.64 -2.07
N LEU A 301 4.68 0.44 -1.54
CA LEU A 301 6.02 -0.02 -1.15
C LEU A 301 6.91 -0.23 -2.38
N LEU A 302 6.35 -0.76 -3.48
CA LEU A 302 7.07 -0.93 -4.74
C LEU A 302 7.41 0.41 -5.41
N HIS A 303 6.54 1.42 -5.34
CA HIS A 303 6.88 2.77 -5.80
C HIS A 303 8.02 3.39 -4.99
N LYS A 304 8.15 3.02 -3.72
CA LYS A 304 9.26 3.39 -2.84
C LYS A 304 10.40 2.37 -2.81
N ARG A 305 10.56 1.52 -3.84
CA ARG A 305 11.58 0.46 -3.86
C ARG A 305 13.00 0.97 -3.60
N TYR A 306 13.33 2.18 -4.03
CA TYR A 306 14.62 2.83 -3.77
C TYR A 306 14.97 2.96 -2.27
N LEU A 307 13.97 3.02 -1.39
CA LEU A 307 14.15 3.08 0.07
C LEU A 307 14.59 1.75 0.67
N PHE A 308 14.29 0.66 -0.03
CA PHE A 308 14.42 -0.71 0.49
C PHE A 308 15.48 -1.54 -0.24
N ALA A 309 15.96 -1.11 -1.41
CA ALA A 309 16.73 -1.95 -2.33
C ALA A 309 18.20 -2.15 -1.90
N GLU A 310 18.79 -1.12 -1.31
CA GLU A 310 20.18 -1.09 -0.87
C GLU A 310 20.36 -1.58 0.58
N VAL A 311 21.61 -1.81 0.98
CA VAL A 311 21.96 -2.44 2.26
C VAL A 311 22.75 -1.55 3.20
N ASP A 312 23.22 -0.38 2.75
CA ASP A 312 24.08 0.52 3.52
C ASP A 312 23.48 0.85 4.90
N ASN A 313 22.19 1.17 4.90
CA ASN A 313 21.42 1.50 6.10
C ASN A 313 20.47 0.39 6.55
N PHE A 314 20.57 -0.81 5.95
CA PHE A 314 19.71 -1.92 6.35
C PHE A 314 20.13 -2.43 7.73
N ARG A 315 19.19 -2.46 8.68
CA ARG A 315 19.42 -3.01 10.03
C ARG A 315 18.33 -4.03 10.33
N LEU A 316 18.72 -5.27 10.57
CA LEU A 316 17.85 -6.33 11.08
C LEU A 316 17.87 -6.27 12.61
N TYR A 317 16.71 -6.30 13.26
CA TYR A 317 16.59 -6.25 14.71
C TYR A 317 16.14 -7.57 15.33
N ASP A 318 16.54 -7.76 16.59
CA ASP A 318 15.97 -8.77 17.44
C ASP A 318 14.71 -8.25 18.14
N PHE A 319 13.68 -9.08 18.14
CA PHE A 319 12.41 -8.82 18.80
C PHE A 319 12.41 -9.53 20.16
N PHE A 320 12.53 -8.80 21.25
CA PHE A 320 12.63 -9.36 22.59
C PHE A 320 11.25 -9.51 23.22
N SER A 321 10.88 -10.72 23.61
CA SER A 321 9.67 -10.97 24.40
C SER A 321 9.82 -10.42 25.82
N ALA A 322 8.71 -10.33 26.55
CA ALA A 322 8.73 -9.93 27.96
C ALA A 322 9.57 -10.89 28.85
N GLU A 323 9.76 -12.15 28.43
CA GLU A 323 10.63 -13.10 29.14
C GLU A 323 12.13 -12.91 28.85
N GLY A 324 12.49 -11.95 27.97
CA GLY A 324 13.88 -11.63 27.60
C GLY A 324 14.47 -12.51 26.50
N GLY A 325 13.69 -13.46 25.95
CA GLY A 325 14.09 -14.26 24.79
C GLY A 325 13.86 -13.51 23.47
N VAL A 326 14.64 -13.84 22.44
CA VAL A 326 14.37 -13.37 21.08
C VAL A 326 13.24 -14.22 20.49
N ASN A 327 12.14 -13.57 20.09
CA ASN A 327 11.10 -14.20 19.30
C ASN A 327 11.51 -14.24 17.82
N GLU A 328 11.95 -15.41 17.37
CA GLU A 328 12.39 -15.63 16.00
C GLU A 328 11.22 -15.70 14.98
N ASP A 329 9.96 -15.68 15.42
CA ASP A 329 8.80 -15.62 14.52
C ASP A 329 8.49 -14.19 14.03
N VAL A 330 9.11 -13.18 14.63
CA VAL A 330 8.95 -11.78 14.24
C VAL A 330 10.17 -11.30 13.45
N PHE A 331 9.97 -10.81 12.24
CA PHE A 331 10.96 -10.13 11.42
C PHE A 331 10.83 -8.63 11.64
N ALA A 332 11.91 -7.96 12.05
CA ALA A 332 11.92 -6.52 12.28
C ALA A 332 13.17 -5.93 11.62
N TYR A 333 13.03 -4.96 10.72
CA TYR A 333 14.17 -4.33 10.07
C TYR A 333 13.86 -2.91 9.61
N SER A 334 14.89 -2.08 9.55
CA SER A 334 14.82 -0.72 9.02
C SER A 334 15.71 -0.55 7.82
N ASN A 335 15.39 0.46 7.01
CA ASN A 335 16.25 0.92 5.93
C ASN A 335 16.06 2.43 5.71
N ARG A 336 17.03 3.06 5.03
CA ARG A 336 17.05 4.50 4.77
C ARG A 336 17.63 4.84 3.41
N SER A 337 17.08 5.87 2.81
CA SER A 337 17.60 6.48 1.57
C SER A 337 17.41 7.98 1.65
N GLY A 338 18.52 8.72 1.69
CA GLY A 338 18.51 10.15 2.02
C GLY A 338 17.89 10.40 3.40
N ASP A 339 16.89 11.28 3.44
CA ASP A 339 16.15 11.64 4.66
C ASP A 339 14.93 10.73 4.94
N GLU A 340 14.56 9.90 3.95
CA GLU A 340 13.49 8.91 4.10
C GLU A 340 13.98 7.67 4.83
N ARG A 341 13.08 7.09 5.62
CA ARG A 341 13.35 5.95 6.48
C ARG A 341 12.11 5.07 6.59
N ALA A 342 12.33 3.78 6.78
CA ALA A 342 11.29 2.79 6.97
C ALA A 342 11.60 1.87 8.13
N LEU A 343 10.57 1.41 8.82
CA LEU A 343 10.65 0.32 9.79
C LEU A 343 9.56 -0.70 9.46
N VAL A 344 9.96 -1.92 9.15
CA VAL A 344 9.06 -3.03 8.78
C VAL A 344 9.10 -4.08 9.88
N ILE A 345 7.93 -4.49 10.34
CA ILE A 345 7.77 -5.56 11.30
C ILE A 345 6.74 -6.55 10.77
N PHE A 346 7.02 -7.84 10.79
CA PHE A 346 6.09 -8.88 10.38
C PHE A 346 6.18 -10.10 11.29
N HIS A 347 5.04 -10.58 11.75
CA HIS A 347 4.93 -11.79 12.56
C HIS A 347 4.49 -12.99 11.70
N ASN A 348 5.42 -13.86 11.31
CA ASN A 348 5.10 -15.01 10.44
C ASN A 348 4.66 -16.25 11.23
N LYS A 349 3.64 -16.12 12.08
CA LYS A 349 3.10 -17.23 12.86
C LYS A 349 1.61 -17.05 13.12
N TRP A 350 0.90 -18.18 13.22
CA TRP A 350 -0.45 -18.19 13.79
C TRP A 350 -0.41 -18.15 15.32
N ALA A 351 -0.06 -16.99 15.87
CA ALA A 351 -0.02 -16.71 17.31
C ALA A 351 -0.09 -15.19 17.52
N ASP A 352 -0.19 -14.77 18.79
CA ASP A 352 0.06 -13.38 19.17
C ASP A 352 1.53 -13.21 19.58
N ALA A 353 2.12 -12.08 19.23
CA ALA A 353 3.47 -11.68 19.64
C ALA A 353 3.45 -10.28 20.25
N ARG A 354 4.18 -10.11 21.34
CA ARG A 354 4.36 -8.81 22.00
C ARG A 354 5.76 -8.69 22.55
N GLY A 355 6.36 -7.52 22.40
CA GLY A 355 7.77 -7.36 22.72
C GLY A 355 8.38 -6.05 22.24
N TRP A 356 9.70 -5.98 22.30
CA TRP A 356 10.45 -4.77 22.07
C TRP A 356 11.48 -4.94 20.94
N ILE A 357 11.60 -3.91 20.12
CA ILE A 357 12.65 -3.77 19.12
C ILE A 357 13.59 -2.66 19.60
N ARG A 358 14.87 -2.98 19.78
CA ARG A 358 15.85 -1.99 20.26
C ARG A 358 17.18 -2.08 19.55
N THR A 359 17.84 -3.24 19.60
CA THR A 359 19.21 -3.41 19.10
C THR A 359 19.21 -4.29 17.86
N SER A 360 20.01 -3.92 16.86
CA SER A 360 20.18 -4.71 15.65
C SER A 360 20.95 -6.00 15.94
N ALA A 361 20.73 -7.02 15.12
CA ALA A 361 21.72 -8.07 14.93
C ALA A 361 23.05 -7.46 14.47
N ALA A 362 24.15 -8.20 14.66
CA ALA A 362 25.45 -7.77 14.19
C ALA A 362 25.47 -7.68 12.65
N PHE A 363 26.18 -6.70 12.12
CA PHE A 363 26.41 -6.55 10.68
C PHE A 363 27.86 -6.18 10.41
N ALA A 364 28.36 -6.56 9.24
CA ALA A 364 29.73 -6.26 8.87
C ALA A 364 29.89 -4.83 8.36
N VAL A 365 30.91 -4.15 8.86
CA VAL A 365 31.39 -2.87 8.34
C VAL A 365 32.81 -3.07 7.82
N LYS A 366 33.06 -2.60 6.59
CA LYS A 366 34.40 -2.55 6.00
C LYS A 366 34.95 -1.15 6.20
N ASP A 367 36.13 -1.04 6.82
CA ASP A 367 36.83 0.23 6.94
C ASP A 367 37.48 0.65 5.60
N ALA A 368 38.07 1.85 5.56
CA ALA A 368 38.72 2.38 4.35
C ALA A 368 39.92 1.53 3.88
N ASP A 369 40.52 0.75 4.78
CA ASP A 369 41.64 -0.15 4.50
C ASP A 369 41.16 -1.56 4.09
N GLY A 370 39.84 -1.79 4.07
CA GLY A 370 39.21 -3.06 3.72
C GLY A 370 39.15 -4.07 4.87
N ASN A 371 39.53 -3.72 6.10
CA ASN A 371 39.36 -4.60 7.25
C ASN A 371 37.89 -4.64 7.66
N LYS A 372 37.46 -5.84 8.00
CA LYS A 372 36.09 -6.13 8.38
C LYS A 372 35.97 -6.23 9.90
N HIS A 373 35.03 -5.49 10.48
CA HIS A 373 34.59 -5.69 11.86
C HIS A 373 33.07 -5.83 11.92
N LEU A 374 32.55 -6.33 13.04
CA LEU A 374 31.12 -6.43 13.30
C LEU A 374 30.69 -5.25 14.16
N ASP A 375 29.57 -4.63 13.80
CA ASP A 375 28.96 -3.54 14.53
C ASP A 375 27.48 -3.84 14.84
N GLN A 376 26.90 -3.10 15.77
CA GLN A 376 25.48 -3.13 16.11
C GLN A 376 24.96 -1.71 16.27
N ALA A 377 23.72 -1.48 15.85
CA ALA A 377 23.05 -0.19 15.97
C ALA A 377 21.80 -0.32 16.82
N ASP A 378 21.52 0.69 17.65
CA ASP A 378 20.20 0.84 18.24
C ASP A 378 19.17 1.33 17.19
N LEU A 379 17.89 1.28 17.55
CA LEU A 379 16.79 1.65 16.67
C LEU A 379 16.85 3.12 16.23
N VAL A 380 17.23 4.03 17.14
CA VAL A 380 17.32 5.47 16.88
C VAL A 380 18.46 5.77 15.90
N HIS A 381 19.62 5.14 16.09
CA HIS A 381 20.74 5.21 15.14
C HIS A 381 20.32 4.63 13.78
N GLY A 382 19.76 3.41 13.75
CA GLY A 382 19.36 2.76 12.50
C GLY A 382 18.34 3.58 11.69
N LEU A 383 17.43 4.29 12.36
CA LEU A 383 16.48 5.20 11.73
C LEU A 383 17.03 6.64 11.55
N GLY A 384 18.25 6.95 12.01
CA GLY A 384 18.83 8.29 11.92
C GLY A 384 17.98 9.35 12.65
N LEU A 385 17.44 9.01 13.81
CA LEU A 385 16.64 9.88 14.66
C LEU A 385 17.54 10.58 15.70
N PRO A 386 17.17 11.79 16.18
CA PRO A 386 17.93 12.47 17.22
C PRO A 386 17.78 11.77 18.57
N ASN A 387 18.81 11.84 19.41
CA ASN A 387 18.76 11.42 20.80
C ASN A 387 18.53 12.65 21.69
N ASP A 388 17.30 13.18 21.68
CA ASP A 388 16.92 14.43 22.33
C ASP A 388 15.57 14.26 23.07
N PRO A 389 15.47 14.56 24.38
CA PRO A 389 14.22 14.46 25.12
C PRO A 389 13.13 15.43 24.63
N ALA A 390 13.48 16.53 23.97
CA ALA A 390 12.53 17.46 23.38
C ALA A 390 12.12 17.08 21.94
N ALA A 391 12.70 16.02 21.37
CA ALA A 391 12.39 15.58 20.02
C ALA A 391 11.39 14.42 20.03
N TYR A 392 10.34 14.56 19.22
CA TYR A 392 9.32 13.56 18.96
C TYR A 392 9.38 13.15 17.49
N VAL A 393 8.98 11.92 17.20
CA VAL A 393 8.87 11.42 15.84
C VAL A 393 7.44 10.99 15.58
N ILE A 394 6.88 11.53 14.51
CA ILE A 394 5.59 11.14 13.93
C ILE A 394 5.88 10.22 12.74
N PHE A 395 5.15 9.14 12.60
CA PHE A 395 5.28 8.22 11.47
C PHE A 395 3.96 7.52 11.21
N ARG A 396 3.79 7.01 9.99
CA ARG A 396 2.53 6.40 9.52
C ARG A 396 2.71 4.93 9.22
N ASP A 397 1.78 4.10 9.67
CA ASP A 397 1.68 2.71 9.24
C ASP A 397 0.90 2.59 7.94
N VAL A 398 1.51 2.06 6.89
CA VAL A 398 0.88 1.91 5.57
C VAL A 398 -0.33 0.97 5.61
N ALA A 399 -0.30 -0.06 6.46
CA ALA A 399 -1.36 -1.06 6.50
C ALA A 399 -2.65 -0.52 7.14
N SER A 400 -2.53 0.22 8.25
CA SER A 400 -3.67 0.80 8.98
C SER A 400 -3.99 2.23 8.57
N ASN A 401 -3.08 2.91 7.88
CA ASN A 401 -3.12 4.35 7.57
C ASN A 401 -3.26 5.23 8.83
N LEU A 402 -2.76 4.75 9.98
CA LEU A 402 -2.71 5.51 11.22
C LEU A 402 -1.33 6.11 11.43
N GLU A 403 -1.31 7.31 12.00
CA GLU A 403 -0.14 8.00 12.49
C GLU A 403 0.11 7.72 13.96
N TYR A 404 1.38 7.67 14.32
CA TYR A 404 1.86 7.39 15.66
C TYR A 404 2.89 8.44 16.03
N ILE A 405 2.92 8.82 17.31
CA ILE A 405 3.93 9.71 17.87
C ILE A 405 4.73 9.01 18.96
N ARG A 406 6.05 9.17 18.97
CA ARG A 406 6.95 8.64 20.00
C ARG A 406 8.03 9.65 20.36
N ASN A 407 8.47 9.67 21.61
CA ASN A 407 9.61 10.47 22.02
C ASN A 407 10.93 9.77 21.60
N CYS A 408 11.85 10.52 21.00
CA CYS A 408 13.07 9.93 20.44
C CYS A 408 14.04 9.45 21.52
N GLN A 409 14.14 10.15 22.65
CA GLN A 409 14.97 9.74 23.78
C GLN A 409 14.44 8.45 24.44
N GLN A 410 13.13 8.30 24.57
CA GLN A 410 12.50 7.06 25.06
C GLN A 410 12.76 5.89 24.10
N LEU A 411 12.63 6.11 22.78
CA LEU A 411 12.97 5.08 21.79
C LEU A 411 14.44 4.63 21.88
N HIS A 412 15.37 5.55 22.17
CA HIS A 412 16.78 5.22 22.36
C HIS A 412 17.01 4.37 23.62
N ASN A 413 16.37 4.75 24.73
CA ASN A 413 16.59 4.12 26.04
C ASN A 413 15.89 2.76 26.15
N ASP A 414 14.64 2.69 25.73
CA ASP A 414 13.75 1.56 25.99
C ASP A 414 13.53 0.71 24.73
N GLY A 415 13.62 1.32 23.54
CA GLY A 415 13.23 0.71 22.27
C GLY A 415 11.78 0.99 21.91
N MET A 416 11.25 0.24 20.94
CA MET A 416 9.86 0.33 20.50
C MET A 416 9.08 -0.92 20.89
N TYR A 417 8.04 -0.73 21.71
CA TYR A 417 7.08 -1.78 22.03
C TYR A 417 6.11 -2.00 20.86
N ILE A 418 5.86 -3.27 20.53
CA ILE A 418 5.00 -3.69 19.42
C ILE A 418 4.18 -4.90 19.87
N GLU A 419 2.90 -4.90 19.46
CA GLU A 419 1.99 -6.04 19.56
C GLU A 419 1.50 -6.43 18.17
N LEU A 420 1.51 -7.72 17.85
CA LEU A 420 1.15 -8.27 16.56
C LEU A 420 0.30 -9.52 16.74
N GLY A 421 -0.86 -9.56 16.07
CA GLY A 421 -1.64 -10.77 15.93
C GLY A 421 -1.03 -11.76 14.93
N ALA A 422 -1.77 -12.83 14.66
CA ALA A 422 -1.38 -13.84 13.69
C ALA A 422 -1.17 -13.24 12.29
N PHE A 423 0.01 -13.46 11.70
CA PHE A 423 0.38 -12.98 10.36
C PHE A 423 0.26 -11.47 10.14
N LYS A 424 0.18 -10.66 11.21
CA LYS A 424 0.11 -9.21 11.10
C LYS A 424 1.50 -8.59 10.91
N TYR A 425 1.51 -7.41 10.31
CA TYR A 425 2.69 -6.61 10.04
C TYR A 425 2.38 -5.13 10.22
N HIS A 426 3.44 -4.36 10.45
CA HIS A 426 3.45 -2.91 10.36
C HIS A 426 4.53 -2.49 9.38
N VAL A 427 4.21 -1.48 8.57
CA VAL A 427 5.19 -0.81 7.71
C VAL A 427 5.13 0.67 8.01
N PHE A 428 6.00 1.10 8.92
CA PHE A 428 6.08 2.49 9.31
C PHE A 428 6.92 3.26 8.27
N LEU A 429 6.35 4.33 7.74
CA LEU A 429 6.94 5.27 6.78
C LEU A 429 6.71 6.72 7.25
N ASP A 430 7.11 7.68 6.42
CA ASP A 430 6.82 9.10 6.56
C ASP A 430 7.24 9.68 7.92
N PHE A 431 8.40 9.23 8.41
CA PHE A 431 8.94 9.69 9.67
C PHE A 431 9.28 11.19 9.62
N LYS A 432 8.60 11.97 10.45
CA LYS A 432 8.78 13.40 10.64
C LYS A 432 9.21 13.66 12.07
N VAL A 433 10.40 14.23 12.24
CA VAL A 433 10.87 14.70 13.54
C VAL A 433 10.25 16.07 13.82
N VAL A 434 9.63 16.22 14.98
CA VAL A 434 9.09 17.47 15.51
C VAL A 434 9.70 17.73 16.88
N HIS A 435 9.77 18.99 17.27
CA HIS A 435 10.29 19.37 18.58
C HIS A 435 9.15 19.91 19.45
N GLU A 436 9.27 19.67 20.75
CA GLU A 436 8.34 20.19 21.75
C GLU A 436 8.19 21.71 21.59
N ASP A 437 6.95 22.19 21.61
CA ASP A 437 6.65 23.60 21.65
C ASP A 437 6.67 24.13 23.11
N ALA A 438 6.49 25.45 23.27
CA ALA A 438 6.47 26.07 24.60
C ALA A 438 5.36 25.54 25.51
N ASP A 439 4.28 25.01 24.92
CA ASP A 439 3.09 24.53 25.60
C ASP A 439 3.15 23.02 25.93
N GLY A 440 4.18 22.30 25.47
CA GLY A 440 4.36 20.87 25.75
C GLY A 440 3.34 19.96 25.06
N ARG A 441 2.80 20.38 23.91
CA ARG A 441 1.63 19.73 23.29
C ARG A 441 1.91 18.31 22.81
N TYR A 442 3.10 18.07 22.24
CA TYR A 442 3.46 16.74 21.73
C TYR A 442 3.67 15.75 22.87
N GLY A 443 4.29 16.17 23.97
CA GLY A 443 4.42 15.38 25.18
C GLY A 443 3.06 14.99 25.78
N HIS A 444 2.13 15.94 25.88
CA HIS A 444 0.78 15.67 26.39
C HIS A 444 -0.01 14.71 25.50
N LEU A 445 -0.02 14.94 24.18
CA LEU A 445 -0.70 14.03 23.24
C LEU A 445 -0.09 12.62 23.28
N MET A 446 1.24 12.50 23.30
CA MET A 446 1.92 11.21 23.36
C MET A 446 1.51 10.43 24.63
N GLY A 447 1.43 11.11 25.78
CA GLY A 447 0.92 10.54 27.03
C GLY A 447 -0.54 10.11 26.95
N TYR A 448 -1.41 10.95 26.36
CA TYR A 448 -2.83 10.66 26.18
C TYR A 448 -3.08 9.45 25.26
N LEU A 449 -2.37 9.38 24.13
CA LEU A 449 -2.48 8.28 23.18
C LEU A 449 -1.93 6.96 23.75
N ALA A 450 -0.98 7.02 24.69
CA ALA A 450 -0.40 5.85 25.35
C ALA A 450 0.04 4.75 24.37
N GLY A 451 0.59 5.15 23.23
CA GLY A 451 1.04 4.26 22.17
C GLY A 451 0.02 3.96 21.05
N ARG A 452 -1.27 4.32 21.22
CA ARG A 452 -2.30 4.15 20.18
C ARG A 452 -2.02 5.03 18.96
N GLY A 453 -2.42 4.55 17.78
CA GLY A 453 -2.38 5.31 16.53
C GLY A 453 -3.67 6.11 16.32
N VAL A 454 -3.58 7.21 15.58
CA VAL A 454 -4.70 8.07 15.20
C VAL A 454 -4.66 8.37 13.70
N PRO A 455 -5.78 8.72 13.04
CA PRO A 455 -5.78 9.04 11.61
C PRO A 455 -4.85 10.22 11.25
N SER A 456 -4.74 11.21 12.14
CA SER A 456 -3.88 12.38 11.98
C SER A 456 -3.41 12.88 13.35
N ILE A 457 -2.09 13.00 13.53
CA ILE A 457 -1.52 13.58 14.75
C ILE A 457 -1.83 15.07 14.85
N GLU A 458 -1.87 15.77 13.72
CA GLU A 458 -2.19 17.20 13.65
C GLU A 458 -3.62 17.47 14.15
N GLU A 459 -4.59 16.70 13.69
CA GLU A 459 -5.98 16.82 14.16
C GLU A 459 -6.12 16.44 15.64
N ALA A 460 -5.44 15.38 16.09
CA ALA A 460 -5.49 14.96 17.48
C ALA A 460 -4.86 16.00 18.43
N LEU A 461 -3.81 16.71 18.00
CA LEU A 461 -3.25 17.84 18.74
C LEU A 461 -4.25 18.99 18.84
N ALA A 462 -4.86 19.35 17.72
CA ALA A 462 -5.87 20.41 17.67
C ALA A 462 -7.05 20.07 18.59
N GLU A 463 -7.58 18.85 18.50
CA GLU A 463 -8.73 18.42 19.29
C GLU A 463 -8.46 18.47 20.80
N ILE A 464 -7.29 18.07 21.28
CA ILE A 464 -6.94 18.15 22.72
C ILE A 464 -6.93 19.61 23.19
N PHE A 465 -6.34 20.50 22.40
CA PHE A 465 -6.22 21.91 22.77
C PHE A 465 -7.56 22.66 22.66
N LEU A 466 -8.39 22.28 21.69
CA LEU A 466 -9.69 22.88 21.43
C LEU A 466 -10.81 22.32 22.31
N GLN A 467 -10.59 21.29 23.15
CA GLN A 467 -11.63 20.74 24.04
C GLN A 467 -12.47 21.80 24.76
N PRO A 468 -11.90 22.89 25.32
CA PRO A 468 -12.70 23.92 25.98
C PRO A 468 -13.79 24.52 25.08
N VAL A 469 -13.55 24.60 23.76
CA VAL A 469 -14.52 25.09 22.76
C VAL A 469 -15.35 23.95 22.18
N LEU A 470 -14.73 22.78 21.91
CA LEU A 470 -15.41 21.65 21.28
C LEU A 470 -16.47 21.01 22.17
N ASP A 471 -16.27 20.97 23.49
CA ASP A 471 -17.23 20.36 24.41
C ASP A 471 -18.55 21.15 24.48
N PRO A 472 -18.55 22.49 24.69
CA PRO A 472 -19.74 23.32 24.52
C PRO A 472 -20.36 23.20 23.13
N PHE A 473 -19.53 23.17 22.08
CA PHE A 473 -20.02 23.03 20.71
C PHE A 473 -20.77 21.71 20.49
N ARG A 474 -20.27 20.58 21.01
CA ARG A 474 -20.95 19.27 20.94
C ARG A 474 -22.26 19.25 21.71
N GLN A 475 -22.32 19.98 22.83
CA GLN A 475 -23.56 20.07 23.62
C GLN A 475 -24.64 20.86 22.87
N LEU A 476 -24.26 21.85 22.07
CA LEU A 476 -25.18 22.61 21.23
C LEU A 476 -25.52 21.90 19.91
N VAL A 477 -24.50 21.41 19.19
CA VAL A 477 -24.63 20.80 17.87
C VAL A 477 -24.45 19.28 17.99
N ASN A 478 -25.56 18.60 18.29
CA ASN A 478 -25.68 17.15 18.30
C ASN A 478 -27.00 16.71 17.65
N ALA A 479 -27.13 15.41 17.39
CA ALA A 479 -28.29 14.86 16.70
C ALA A 479 -29.61 15.17 17.40
N ASP A 480 -29.68 15.02 18.74
CA ASP A 480 -30.91 15.23 19.50
C ASP A 480 -31.38 16.70 19.44
N MET A 481 -30.46 17.65 19.65
CA MET A 481 -30.78 19.09 19.60
C MET A 481 -31.18 19.53 18.19
N LEU A 482 -30.44 19.11 17.17
CA LEU A 482 -30.74 19.45 15.78
C LEU A 482 -32.08 18.85 15.32
N ALA A 483 -32.37 17.60 15.68
CA ALA A 483 -33.63 16.94 15.37
C ALA A 483 -34.81 17.64 16.07
N ALA A 484 -34.68 17.95 17.37
CA ALA A 484 -35.74 18.62 18.13
C ALA A 484 -36.06 20.01 17.57
N LEU A 485 -35.04 20.81 17.21
CA LEU A 485 -35.24 22.12 16.60
C LEU A 485 -35.80 22.01 15.17
N ALA A 486 -35.36 21.02 14.38
CA ALA A 486 -35.90 20.78 13.04
C ALA A 486 -37.38 20.38 13.10
N GLU A 487 -37.78 19.52 14.04
CA GLU A 487 -39.17 19.10 14.23
C GLU A 487 -40.10 20.29 14.54
N VAL A 488 -39.61 21.27 15.31
CA VAL A 488 -40.35 22.52 15.58
C VAL A 488 -40.49 23.40 14.32
N ALA A 489 -39.50 23.39 13.43
CA ALA A 489 -39.45 24.24 12.25
C ALA A 489 -40.21 23.66 11.03
N MET A 490 -40.38 22.33 10.98
CA MET A 490 -40.96 21.64 9.83
C MET A 490 -42.48 21.93 9.72
N PRO A 491 -42.96 22.41 8.56
CA PRO A 491 -44.38 22.64 8.34
C PRO A 491 -45.14 21.30 8.28
N VAL A 492 -46.14 21.13 9.14
CA VAL A 492 -47.03 19.96 9.05
C VAL A 492 -48.03 20.20 7.92
N THR A 493 -47.76 19.60 6.76
CA THR A 493 -48.57 19.47 5.54
C THR A 493 -48.66 20.66 4.55
N LEU A 494 -48.30 20.37 3.29
CA LEU A 494 -48.61 21.17 2.10
C LEU A 494 -49.90 20.62 1.47
N GLU A 495 -51.00 21.38 1.47
CA GLU A 495 -52.13 21.09 0.58
C GLU A 495 -51.86 21.79 -0.76
N VAL A 496 -51.69 20.98 -1.82
CA VAL A 496 -51.56 21.48 -3.19
C VAL A 496 -52.95 21.48 -3.82
N ALA A 497 -53.49 22.66 -4.09
CA ALA A 497 -54.73 22.83 -4.83
C ALA A 497 -54.42 23.20 -6.29
N GLU A 498 -54.95 22.43 -7.24
CA GLU A 498 -54.93 22.84 -8.65
C GLU A 498 -56.04 23.87 -8.87
N VAL A 499 -55.65 25.12 -9.17
CA VAL A 499 -56.58 26.19 -9.50
C VAL A 499 -56.51 26.43 -11.01
N THR A 500 -57.60 26.14 -11.71
CA THR A 500 -57.78 26.55 -13.11
C THR A 500 -58.12 28.03 -13.17
N VAL A 501 -57.24 28.81 -13.78
CA VAL A 501 -57.44 30.24 -14.04
C VAL A 501 -57.53 30.44 -15.56
N GLU A 502 -58.50 31.25 -16.02
CA GLU A 502 -58.58 31.64 -17.42
C GLU A 502 -57.53 32.73 -17.70
N ASP A 503 -56.68 32.50 -18.69
CA ASP A 503 -55.72 33.51 -19.13
C ASP A 503 -56.38 34.67 -19.90
N GLU A 504 -55.60 35.68 -20.29
CA GLU A 504 -56.08 36.86 -21.01
C GLU A 504 -56.73 36.57 -22.39
N TYR A 505 -56.61 35.33 -22.87
CA TYR A 505 -57.16 34.84 -24.13
C TYR A 505 -58.28 33.81 -23.95
N GLY A 506 -58.63 33.46 -22.70
CA GLY A 506 -59.71 32.55 -22.36
C GLY A 506 -59.35 31.07 -22.48
N GLU A 507 -58.06 30.71 -22.41
CA GLU A 507 -57.63 29.32 -22.24
C GLU A 507 -57.48 28.97 -20.75
N GLU A 508 -57.98 27.80 -20.35
CA GLU A 508 -57.82 27.27 -18.98
C GLU A 508 -56.34 26.90 -18.75
N VAL A 509 -55.66 27.63 -17.86
CA VAL A 509 -54.31 27.33 -17.42
C VAL A 509 -54.37 26.88 -15.96
N THR A 510 -53.77 25.73 -15.65
CA THR A 510 -53.67 25.20 -14.29
C THR A 510 -52.51 25.88 -13.57
N GLU A 511 -52.80 26.72 -12.58
CA GLU A 511 -51.82 27.21 -11.61
C GLU A 511 -51.85 26.32 -10.35
N LEU A 512 -50.68 26.09 -9.76
CA LEU A 512 -50.53 25.36 -8.50
C LEU A 512 -50.59 26.38 -7.36
N ASP A 513 -51.67 26.32 -6.57
CA ASP A 513 -51.82 27.12 -5.36
C ASP A 513 -51.37 26.27 -4.16
N VAL A 514 -50.37 26.74 -3.43
CA VAL A 514 -49.73 26.01 -2.33
C VAL A 514 -50.10 26.70 -1.03
N GLU A 515 -50.99 26.09 -0.25
CA GLU A 515 -51.37 26.60 1.08
C GLU A 515 -50.51 25.90 2.14
N ILE A 516 -49.69 26.68 2.87
CA ILE A 516 -48.83 26.18 3.95
C ILE A 516 -49.65 26.20 5.24
N ILE A 517 -49.96 25.03 5.81
CA ILE A 517 -50.64 24.93 7.10
C ILE A 517 -49.60 24.73 8.19
N ILE A 518 -49.61 25.59 9.22
CA ILE A 518 -48.65 25.55 10.33
C ILE A 518 -49.41 25.08 11.58
N GLU A 519 -49.26 23.81 11.96
CA GLU A 519 -49.89 23.27 13.19
C GLU A 519 -49.01 23.41 14.46
N ALA A 520 -47.76 23.89 14.35
CA ALA A 520 -46.85 23.98 15.49
C ALA A 520 -47.24 25.14 16.43
N ASP A 521 -47.66 24.82 17.66
CA ASP A 521 -47.84 25.80 18.74
C ASP A 521 -46.47 26.29 19.23
N HIS A 522 -45.90 27.26 18.52
CA HIS A 522 -44.61 27.88 18.85
C HIS A 522 -44.61 28.65 20.18
N GLU A 523 -45.77 28.82 20.84
CA GLU A 523 -45.90 29.37 22.19
C GLU A 523 -46.05 28.29 23.27
N SER A 524 -45.97 27.00 22.89
CA SER A 524 -45.97 25.89 23.83
C SER A 524 -44.82 26.01 24.84
N PRO A 525 -45.05 25.73 26.13
CA PRO A 525 -43.99 25.70 27.14
C PRO A 525 -42.79 24.83 26.77
N ASP A 526 -43.01 23.76 26.02
CA ASP A 526 -41.96 22.81 25.60
C ASP A 526 -41.05 23.43 24.51
N VAL A 527 -41.61 24.20 23.58
CA VAL A 527 -40.84 24.89 22.52
C VAL A 527 -40.04 26.05 23.12
N LEU A 528 -40.64 26.81 24.04
CA LEU A 528 -39.93 27.88 24.76
C LEU A 528 -38.77 27.32 25.59
N ALA A 529 -38.97 26.18 26.27
CA ALA A 529 -37.91 25.51 27.02
C ALA A 529 -36.77 25.00 26.11
N LEU A 530 -37.08 24.50 24.91
CA LEU A 530 -36.07 24.07 23.93
C LEU A 530 -35.23 25.25 23.43
N LEU A 531 -35.88 26.39 23.13
CA LEU A 531 -35.19 27.62 22.73
C LEU A 531 -34.28 28.17 23.83
N ASP A 532 -34.74 28.13 25.08
CA ASP A 532 -33.95 28.56 26.24
C ASP A 532 -32.73 27.62 26.47
N ASP A 533 -32.89 26.29 26.33
CA ASP A 533 -31.78 25.33 26.41
C ASP A 533 -30.75 25.54 25.27
N ALA A 534 -31.22 25.77 24.05
CA ALA A 534 -30.35 26.09 22.92
C ALA A 534 -29.56 27.40 23.16
N GLN A 535 -30.22 28.43 23.70
CA GLN A 535 -29.58 29.70 24.04
C GLN A 535 -28.52 29.53 25.14
N GLU A 536 -28.83 28.83 26.24
CA GLU A 536 -27.88 28.62 27.35
C GLU A 536 -26.61 27.89 26.88
N ARG A 537 -26.78 26.90 25.99
CA ARG A 537 -25.67 26.17 25.37
C ARG A 537 -24.87 27.03 24.40
N TYR A 538 -25.55 27.89 23.64
CA TYR A 538 -24.88 28.83 22.74
C TYR A 538 -24.09 29.89 23.52
N GLU A 539 -24.65 30.44 24.59
CA GLU A 539 -23.94 31.37 25.50
C GLU A 539 -22.70 30.70 26.12
N THR A 540 -22.84 29.44 26.57
CA THR A 540 -21.72 28.65 27.09
C THR A 540 -20.62 28.47 26.03
N LEU A 541 -21.00 28.21 24.77
CA LEU A 541 -20.07 28.14 23.66
C LEU A 541 -19.38 29.49 23.41
N LEU A 542 -20.13 30.59 23.35
CA LEU A 542 -19.58 31.93 23.15
C LEU A 542 -18.61 32.33 24.27
N GLN A 543 -18.92 32.00 25.53
CA GLN A 543 -18.04 32.24 26.65
C GLN A 543 -16.74 31.43 26.53
N ALA A 544 -16.84 30.15 26.16
CA ALA A 544 -15.66 29.33 25.92
C ALA A 544 -14.79 29.87 24.77
N VAL A 545 -15.41 30.36 23.70
CA VAL A 545 -14.71 31.02 22.58
C VAL A 545 -14.04 32.32 23.04
N ALA A 546 -14.71 33.12 23.86
CA ALA A 546 -14.18 34.37 24.40
C ALA A 546 -12.95 34.10 25.28
N ASP A 547 -13.05 33.14 26.20
CA ASP A 547 -11.95 32.72 27.06
C ASP A 547 -10.77 32.18 26.25
N PHE A 548 -11.05 31.41 25.19
CA PHE A 548 -10.03 30.79 24.36
C PHE A 548 -9.31 31.77 23.44
N THR A 549 -10.02 32.81 22.96
CA THR A 549 -9.47 33.84 22.06
C THR A 549 -8.96 35.08 22.79
N GLU A 550 -9.12 35.14 24.11
CA GLU A 550 -8.93 36.35 24.94
C GLU A 550 -9.79 37.54 24.43
N GLY A 551 -10.98 37.22 23.89
CA GLY A 551 -11.96 38.18 23.37
C GLY A 551 -12.67 38.96 24.49
N GLY A 552 -13.08 40.19 24.19
CA GLY A 552 -13.69 41.11 25.16
C GLY A 552 -15.12 41.55 24.81
N CYS A 553 -15.89 40.69 24.12
CA CYS A 553 -17.25 41.02 23.68
C CYS A 553 -18.30 40.88 24.80
N ASP A 554 -19.47 41.44 24.56
CA ASP A 554 -20.67 41.22 25.38
C ASP A 554 -21.35 39.91 24.92
N VAL A 555 -20.98 38.80 25.57
CA VAL A 555 -21.47 37.46 25.24
C VAL A 555 -22.99 37.33 25.40
N GLU A 556 -23.54 37.96 26.45
CA GLU A 556 -24.98 37.91 26.76
C GLU A 556 -25.79 38.59 25.66
N ALA A 557 -25.36 39.79 25.22
CA ALA A 557 -26.02 40.50 24.12
C ALA A 557 -25.98 39.71 22.80
N LEU A 558 -24.85 39.06 22.49
CA LEU A 558 -24.70 38.26 21.27
C LEU A 558 -25.58 36.99 21.31
N ALA A 559 -25.71 36.36 22.47
CA ALA A 559 -26.59 35.21 22.66
C ALA A 559 -28.08 35.59 22.55
N GLU A 560 -28.49 36.75 23.10
CA GLU A 560 -29.86 37.26 22.96
C GLU A 560 -30.22 37.55 21.50
N GLU A 561 -29.31 38.18 20.75
CA GLU A 561 -29.51 38.44 19.32
C GLU A 561 -29.63 37.13 18.52
N ASN A 562 -28.76 36.15 18.78
CA ASN A 562 -28.79 34.85 18.12
C ASN A 562 -30.10 34.09 18.43
N ARG A 563 -30.59 34.15 19.67
CA ARG A 563 -31.91 33.59 20.02
C ARG A 563 -33.05 34.24 19.24
N GLY A 564 -33.02 35.56 19.07
CA GLY A 564 -34.02 36.27 18.27
C GLY A 564 -34.04 35.80 16.81
N GLU A 565 -32.86 35.60 16.22
CA GLU A 565 -32.72 35.02 14.88
C GLU A 565 -33.20 33.56 14.82
N LEU A 566 -32.89 32.74 15.84
CA LEU A 566 -33.36 31.35 15.92
C LEU A 566 -34.89 31.28 15.99
N ASP A 567 -35.52 32.11 16.82
CA ASP A 567 -36.99 32.17 16.93
C ASP A 567 -37.63 32.54 15.59
N ILE A 568 -37.07 33.51 14.87
CA ILE A 568 -37.53 33.88 13.52
C ILE A 568 -37.34 32.72 12.54
N LEU A 569 -36.19 32.02 12.60
CA LEU A 569 -35.89 30.89 11.71
C LEU A 569 -36.86 29.73 11.93
N LEU A 570 -37.17 29.38 13.18
CA LEU A 570 -38.14 28.32 13.49
C LEU A 570 -39.58 28.72 13.15
N ARG A 571 -39.90 30.02 13.18
CA ARG A 571 -41.23 30.57 12.88
C ARG A 571 -41.34 31.11 11.46
N LEU A 572 -40.39 30.81 10.57
CA LEU A 572 -40.34 31.36 9.20
C LEU A 572 -41.68 31.24 8.45
N PRO A 573 -42.43 30.11 8.55
CA PRO A 573 -43.78 30.02 7.99
C PRO A 573 -44.77 31.04 8.57
N ALA A 574 -44.84 31.19 9.89
CA ALA A 574 -45.76 32.11 10.56
C ALA A 574 -45.35 33.58 10.38
N PHE A 575 -44.05 33.83 10.25
CA PHE A 575 -43.48 35.14 9.98
C PHE A 575 -43.84 35.66 8.58
N ALA A 576 -43.97 34.76 7.59
CA ALA A 576 -44.39 35.09 6.23
C ALA A 576 -45.80 35.71 6.20
N GLU A 577 -46.75 35.15 6.94
CA GLU A 577 -48.12 35.67 7.04
C GLU A 577 -48.19 37.06 7.67
N GLN A 578 -47.28 37.36 8.61
CA GLN A 578 -47.24 38.65 9.32
C GLN A 578 -46.54 39.75 8.52
N MET A 579 -45.78 39.40 7.48
CA MET A 579 -45.09 40.33 6.60
C MET A 579 -45.38 40.04 5.11
N PRO A 580 -46.51 40.54 4.57
CA PRO A 580 -46.91 40.29 3.18
C PRO A 580 -45.88 40.71 2.12
N ALA A 581 -44.96 41.61 2.46
CA ALA A 581 -43.88 42.04 1.57
C ALA A 581 -42.74 41.00 1.41
N LEU A 582 -42.71 39.98 2.27
CA LEU A 582 -41.69 38.92 2.29
C LEU A 582 -42.29 37.53 2.03
N GLU A 583 -43.59 37.45 1.77
CA GLU A 583 -44.36 36.21 1.60
C GLU A 583 -43.75 35.31 0.52
N ASP A 584 -43.51 35.84 -0.69
CA ASP A 584 -42.88 35.10 -1.80
C ASP A 584 -41.46 34.58 -1.46
N ALA A 585 -40.70 35.37 -0.70
CA ALA A 585 -39.32 35.01 -0.33
C ALA A 585 -39.30 33.91 0.74
N ALA A 586 -40.17 34.02 1.75
CA ALA A 586 -40.33 33.01 2.78
C ALA A 586 -40.87 31.71 2.18
N ALA A 587 -41.88 31.77 1.32
CA ALA A 587 -42.41 30.61 0.60
C ALA A 587 -41.31 29.92 -0.24
N SER A 588 -40.46 30.70 -0.93
CA SER A 588 -39.32 30.14 -1.67
C SER A 588 -38.31 29.46 -0.75
N ILE A 589 -37.97 30.01 0.42
CA ILE A 589 -37.03 29.39 1.36
C ILE A 589 -37.63 28.10 1.93
N ILE A 590 -38.89 28.14 2.35
CA ILE A 590 -39.62 26.98 2.89
C ILE A 590 -39.70 25.87 1.84
N ALA A 591 -39.95 26.19 0.57
CA ALA A 591 -39.97 25.21 -0.51
C ALA A 591 -38.61 24.53 -0.74
N HIS A 592 -37.49 25.20 -0.47
CA HIS A 592 -36.15 24.63 -0.61
C HIS A 592 -35.70 23.83 0.62
N LEU A 593 -36.15 24.23 1.82
CA LEU A 593 -35.92 23.46 3.05
C LEU A 593 -36.82 22.21 3.11
N GLY A 594 -38.07 22.35 2.68
CA GLY A 594 -39.10 21.32 2.64
C GLY A 594 -39.28 20.61 3.98
N ASP A 595 -39.66 19.34 3.90
CA ASP A 595 -39.71 18.40 5.04
C ASP A 595 -38.34 17.73 5.26
N GLY A 596 -37.27 18.31 4.73
CA GLY A 596 -35.93 17.72 4.73
C GLY A 596 -35.22 17.94 6.06
N GLU A 597 -35.26 16.93 6.94
CA GLU A 597 -34.56 16.96 8.23
C GLU A 597 -33.08 17.37 8.10
N THR A 598 -32.38 16.87 7.08
CA THR A 598 -30.99 17.26 6.78
C THR A 598 -30.85 18.74 6.38
N ALA A 599 -31.81 19.32 5.63
CA ALA A 599 -31.75 20.72 5.19
C ALA A 599 -31.97 21.67 6.37
N TRP A 600 -32.91 21.35 7.25
CA TRP A 600 -33.11 22.06 8.51
C TRP A 600 -31.89 21.95 9.44
N ALA A 601 -31.36 20.75 9.64
CA ALA A 601 -30.17 20.54 10.46
C ALA A 601 -28.93 21.27 9.89
N THR A 602 -28.80 21.37 8.57
CA THR A 602 -27.75 22.18 7.90
C THR A 602 -27.91 23.66 8.21
N THR A 603 -29.15 24.17 8.13
CA THR A 603 -29.46 25.59 8.37
C THR A 603 -29.24 25.97 9.83
N LEU A 604 -29.68 25.12 10.75
CA LEU A 604 -29.45 25.27 12.20
C LEU A 604 -27.95 25.22 12.53
N SER A 605 -27.21 24.30 11.90
CA SER A 605 -25.75 24.23 12.07
C SER A 605 -25.06 25.50 11.58
N TRP A 606 -25.50 26.08 10.46
CA TRP A 606 -25.02 27.39 10.00
C TRP A 606 -25.37 28.49 11.03
N HIS A 607 -26.60 28.52 11.52
CA HIS A 607 -27.05 29.50 12.49
C HIS A 607 -26.19 29.52 13.77
N PHE A 608 -25.77 28.36 14.27
CA PHE A 608 -24.89 28.28 15.45
C PHE A 608 -23.42 28.64 15.21
N VAL A 609 -22.97 28.76 13.95
CA VAL A 609 -21.55 29.05 13.65
C VAL A 609 -21.32 30.43 13.04
N HIS A 610 -22.34 31.00 12.38
CA HIS A 610 -22.18 32.17 11.52
C HIS A 610 -21.63 33.40 12.27
N ARG A 611 -22.02 33.60 13.54
CA ARG A 611 -21.57 34.74 14.37
C ARG A 611 -20.47 34.45 15.38
N LEU A 612 -19.85 33.27 15.38
CA LEU A 612 -18.81 32.95 16.37
C LEU A 612 -17.65 33.95 16.35
N GLY A 613 -17.20 34.37 15.18
CA GLY A 613 -16.12 35.35 15.01
C GLY A 613 -16.42 36.73 15.59
N ALA A 614 -17.68 37.08 15.83
CA ALA A 614 -18.06 38.35 16.47
C ALA A 614 -17.55 38.45 17.92
N VAL A 615 -17.16 37.33 18.52
CA VAL A 615 -16.53 37.30 19.85
C VAL A 615 -15.13 37.94 19.84
N ALA A 616 -14.41 37.81 18.72
CA ALA A 616 -13.03 38.25 18.58
C ALA A 616 -12.86 39.49 17.68
N ALA A 617 -13.83 39.80 16.80
CA ALA A 617 -13.79 40.94 15.90
C ALA A 617 -15.05 41.81 16.01
N ALA A 618 -14.85 43.12 16.11
CA ALA A 618 -15.94 44.10 16.13
C ALA A 618 -16.39 44.52 14.71
N ASP A 619 -15.52 44.32 13.70
CA ASP A 619 -15.88 44.49 12.31
C ASP A 619 -16.59 43.22 11.82
N GLU A 620 -17.77 43.39 11.23
CA GLU A 620 -18.64 42.29 10.84
C GLU A 620 -18.10 41.48 9.64
N ASP A 621 -17.31 42.10 8.75
CA ASP A 621 -16.70 41.38 7.62
C ASP A 621 -15.54 40.51 8.14
N GLU A 622 -14.74 41.04 9.07
CA GLU A 622 -13.69 40.29 9.78
C GLU A 622 -14.29 39.16 10.65
N ALA A 623 -15.41 39.41 11.33
CA ALA A 623 -16.11 38.41 12.13
C ALA A 623 -16.60 37.23 11.27
N ALA A 624 -17.16 37.48 10.08
CA ALA A 624 -17.61 36.42 9.17
C ALA A 624 -16.43 35.60 8.63
N GLU A 625 -15.30 36.25 8.29
CA GLU A 625 -14.06 35.56 7.90
C GLU A 625 -13.52 34.68 9.02
N LEU A 626 -13.54 35.15 10.27
CA LEU A 626 -13.14 34.37 11.44
C LEU A 626 -14.06 33.17 11.69
N SER A 627 -15.38 33.37 11.71
CA SER A 627 -16.35 32.27 11.83
C SER A 627 -16.10 31.21 10.77
N ARG A 628 -15.85 31.64 9.52
CA ARG A 628 -15.53 30.72 8.43
C ARG A 628 -14.21 30.00 8.66
N SER A 629 -13.15 30.67 9.09
CA SER A 629 -11.84 30.03 9.32
C SER A 629 -11.94 28.98 10.44
N TRP A 630 -12.61 29.31 11.54
CA TRP A 630 -12.78 28.44 12.70
C TRP A 630 -13.58 27.17 12.39
N LEU A 631 -14.47 27.17 11.39
CA LEU A 631 -15.12 25.94 10.92
C LEU A 631 -14.12 24.84 10.51
N ASP A 632 -12.99 25.23 9.94
CA ASP A 632 -11.92 24.32 9.54
C ASP A 632 -10.84 24.21 10.62
N GLU A 633 -10.30 25.34 11.08
CA GLU A 633 -9.21 25.38 12.06
C GLU A 633 -9.60 24.75 13.40
N TRP A 634 -10.85 24.91 13.82
CA TRP A 634 -11.36 24.36 15.06
C TRP A 634 -12.16 23.08 14.86
N LEU A 635 -12.09 22.45 13.69
CA LEU A 635 -12.74 21.16 13.41
C LEU A 635 -14.28 21.15 13.60
N LEU A 636 -14.94 22.31 13.67
CA LEU A 636 -16.38 22.41 13.91
C LEU A 636 -17.18 21.75 12.78
N GLY A 637 -16.71 21.88 11.53
CA GLY A 637 -17.32 21.22 10.37
C GLY A 637 -17.36 19.70 10.50
N ARG A 638 -16.35 19.09 11.14
CA ARG A 638 -16.33 17.64 11.40
C ARG A 638 -17.38 17.24 12.45
N LEU A 639 -17.58 18.05 13.48
CA LEU A 639 -18.59 17.80 14.51
C LEU A 639 -20.01 17.95 13.96
N ILE A 640 -20.26 18.96 13.12
CA ILE A 640 -21.51 19.11 12.37
C ILE A 640 -21.76 17.85 11.52
N GLY A 641 -20.76 17.44 10.74
CA GLY A 641 -20.86 16.24 9.92
C GLY A 641 -21.10 14.95 10.73
N ALA A 642 -20.58 14.86 11.97
CA ALA A 642 -20.83 13.72 12.85
C ALA A 642 -22.27 13.72 13.37
N ALA A 643 -22.78 14.87 13.82
CA ALA A 643 -24.15 15.02 14.28
C ALA A 643 -25.16 14.67 13.17
N LEU A 644 -24.95 15.16 11.94
CA LEU A 644 -25.81 14.84 10.79
C LEU A 644 -25.84 13.34 10.46
N ARG A 645 -24.69 12.67 10.55
CA ARG A 645 -24.60 11.20 10.34
C ARG A 645 -25.32 10.42 11.44
N GLU A 646 -25.23 10.90 12.68
CA GLU A 646 -25.96 10.31 13.82
C GLU A 646 -27.48 10.46 13.66
N MET A 647 -27.95 11.55 13.03
CA MET A 647 -29.34 11.72 12.58
C MET A 647 -29.72 10.82 11.39
N GLY A 648 -28.80 10.02 10.85
CA GLY A 648 -29.06 9.10 9.72
C GLY A 648 -28.78 9.69 8.33
N THR A 649 -28.17 10.88 8.24
CA THR A 649 -27.75 11.45 6.96
C THR A 649 -26.59 10.65 6.35
N SER A 650 -26.66 10.34 5.05
CA SER A 650 -25.56 9.62 4.37
C SER A 650 -24.24 10.41 4.38
N ASP A 651 -23.10 9.73 4.33
CA ASP A 651 -21.77 10.37 4.33
C ASP A 651 -21.63 11.49 3.29
N VAL A 652 -22.10 11.23 2.07
CA VAL A 652 -22.03 12.20 0.95
C VAL A 652 -22.89 13.43 1.26
N ALA A 653 -24.11 13.23 1.74
CA ALA A 653 -25.02 14.32 2.05
C ALA A 653 -24.55 15.13 3.28
N ALA A 654 -23.93 14.49 4.26
CA ALA A 654 -23.34 15.17 5.42
C ALA A 654 -22.14 16.03 5.01
N ASP A 655 -21.27 15.52 4.13
CA ASP A 655 -20.13 16.29 3.62
C ASP A 655 -20.59 17.47 2.74
N GLU A 656 -21.63 17.27 1.91
CA GLU A 656 -22.26 18.35 1.14
C GLU A 656 -22.91 19.40 2.05
N ALA A 657 -23.62 18.99 3.10
CA ALA A 657 -24.20 19.89 4.10
C ALA A 657 -23.14 20.75 4.81
N VAL A 658 -22.04 20.16 5.25
CA VAL A 658 -20.92 20.90 5.86
C VAL A 658 -20.33 21.90 4.86
N ALA A 659 -20.24 21.54 3.58
CA ALA A 659 -19.80 22.47 2.53
C ALA A 659 -20.81 23.62 2.35
N VAL A 660 -22.12 23.37 2.44
CA VAL A 660 -23.15 24.42 2.42
C VAL A 660 -22.99 25.36 3.61
N VAL A 661 -22.83 24.85 4.84
CA VAL A 661 -22.60 25.69 6.03
C VAL A 661 -21.42 26.63 5.81
N LYS A 662 -20.30 26.10 5.32
CA LYS A 662 -19.10 26.89 4.98
C LYS A 662 -19.38 27.97 3.93
N LEU A 663 -20.17 27.65 2.91
CA LEU A 663 -20.52 28.63 1.88
C LEU A 663 -21.43 29.74 2.40
N LEU A 664 -22.40 29.39 3.24
CA LEU A 664 -23.32 30.35 3.86
C LEU A 664 -22.56 31.32 4.77
N THR A 665 -21.68 30.81 5.65
CA THR A 665 -20.84 31.64 6.53
C THR A 665 -19.89 32.54 5.73
N ALA A 666 -19.30 32.04 4.64
CA ALA A 666 -18.43 32.86 3.79
C ALA A 666 -19.17 33.96 2.98
N ASN A 667 -20.50 33.90 2.89
CA ASN A 667 -21.30 34.77 2.02
C ASN A 667 -22.49 35.43 2.73
N GLU A 668 -22.45 35.60 4.06
CA GLU A 668 -23.57 36.16 4.85
C GLU A 668 -24.09 37.49 4.31
N ARG A 669 -23.18 38.35 3.85
CA ARG A 669 -23.48 39.72 3.41
C ARG A 669 -23.63 39.85 1.90
N TRP A 670 -24.15 38.83 1.24
CA TRP A 670 -24.31 38.80 -0.21
C TRP A 670 -25.19 39.94 -0.77
N PHE A 671 -26.05 40.54 0.06
CA PHE A 671 -26.94 41.65 -0.28
C PHE A 671 -26.41 43.04 0.16
N ASP A 672 -25.35 43.11 0.97
CA ASP A 672 -24.74 44.36 1.41
C ASP A 672 -23.80 44.90 0.34
N GLY A 673 -24.28 45.93 -0.34
CA GLY A 673 -23.56 46.64 -1.37
C GLY A 673 -24.05 48.07 -1.47
N SER A 674 -23.11 49.00 -1.35
CA SER A 674 -23.30 50.45 -1.50
C SER A 674 -23.64 50.83 -2.95
N SER A 675 -24.84 50.50 -3.39
CA SER A 675 -25.68 51.16 -4.42
C SER A 675 -26.73 50.18 -4.95
N ALA A 676 -27.93 50.70 -5.27
CA ALA A 676 -29.02 49.93 -5.87
C ALA A 676 -28.62 49.21 -7.19
N ALA A 677 -27.56 49.67 -7.87
CA ALA A 677 -27.02 49.06 -9.08
C ALA A 677 -26.24 47.75 -8.85
N ARG A 678 -25.82 47.44 -7.62
CA ARG A 678 -25.10 46.21 -7.25
C ARG A 678 -25.99 45.10 -6.67
N ARG A 679 -27.29 45.35 -6.50
CA ARG A 679 -28.27 44.41 -5.92
C ARG A 679 -29.09 43.66 -6.97
N THR A 680 -28.58 43.49 -8.20
CA THR A 680 -29.28 42.70 -9.22
C THR A 680 -28.96 41.21 -9.03
N PRO A 681 -29.91 40.29 -9.30
CA PRO A 681 -29.68 38.84 -9.18
C PRO A 681 -28.43 38.38 -9.97
N LEU A 682 -28.20 38.96 -11.15
CA LEU A 682 -27.03 38.67 -11.98
C LEU A 682 -25.71 39.07 -11.32
N ALA A 683 -25.67 40.19 -10.59
CA ALA A 683 -24.47 40.64 -9.90
C ALA A 683 -24.11 39.72 -8.72
N VAL A 684 -25.12 39.30 -7.95
CA VAL A 684 -24.98 38.34 -6.84
C VAL A 684 -24.50 36.98 -7.39
N LEU A 685 -25.18 36.44 -8.40
CA LEU A 685 -24.81 35.16 -9.02
C LEU A 685 -23.39 35.21 -9.62
N SER A 686 -23.03 36.32 -10.28
CA SER A 686 -21.68 36.50 -10.84
C SER A 686 -20.60 36.59 -9.76
N LYS A 687 -20.91 37.13 -8.58
CA LYS A 687 -19.98 37.16 -7.43
C LYS A 687 -19.78 35.74 -6.89
N LEU A 688 -20.87 35.01 -6.65
CA LEU A 688 -20.82 33.62 -6.16
C LEU A 688 -20.06 32.71 -7.13
N LEU A 689 -20.37 32.74 -8.43
CA LEU A 689 -19.69 31.91 -9.43
C LEU A 689 -18.20 32.25 -9.64
N ARG A 690 -17.70 33.37 -9.09
CA ARG A 690 -16.26 33.70 -9.08
C ARG A 690 -15.54 33.17 -7.84
N SER A 691 -16.27 32.81 -6.78
CA SER A 691 -15.68 32.14 -5.61
C SER A 691 -15.21 30.74 -6.01
N ARG A 692 -14.00 30.41 -5.56
CA ARG A 692 -13.43 29.07 -5.78
C ARG A 692 -14.17 28.02 -4.96
N GLU A 693 -14.63 28.35 -3.75
CA GLU A 693 -15.42 27.43 -2.93
C GLU A 693 -16.75 27.08 -3.61
N VAL A 694 -17.46 28.08 -4.15
CA VAL A 694 -18.72 27.86 -4.87
C VAL A 694 -18.50 27.01 -6.11
N GLN A 695 -17.45 27.29 -6.89
CA GLN A 695 -17.09 26.50 -8.07
C GLN A 695 -16.80 25.03 -7.70
N GLN A 696 -16.07 24.78 -6.61
CA GLN A 696 -15.79 23.43 -6.13
C GLN A 696 -17.07 22.71 -5.68
N PHE A 697 -17.96 23.41 -4.97
CA PHE A 697 -19.22 22.86 -4.49
C PHE A 697 -20.15 22.43 -5.63
N ILE A 698 -20.34 23.28 -6.65
CA ILE A 698 -21.15 22.93 -7.83
C ILE A 698 -20.36 22.10 -8.87
N ARG A 699 -19.16 21.62 -8.49
CA ARG A 699 -18.29 20.72 -9.27
C ARG A 699 -17.84 21.28 -10.62
N VAL A 700 -17.61 22.60 -10.71
CA VAL A 700 -16.98 23.24 -11.88
C VAL A 700 -15.53 22.79 -12.00
N ASN A 701 -15.18 22.18 -13.12
CA ASN A 701 -13.84 21.65 -13.37
C ASN A 701 -13.15 22.41 -14.51
N ARG A 702 -11.89 22.82 -14.31
CA ARG A 702 -11.10 23.43 -15.39
C ARG A 702 -10.21 22.39 -16.05
N TYR A 703 -10.48 22.09 -17.32
CA TYR A 703 -9.65 21.21 -18.15
C TYR A 703 -9.33 21.90 -19.49
N GLY A 704 -8.05 21.97 -19.87
CA GLY A 704 -7.64 22.57 -21.14
C GLY A 704 -7.97 24.06 -21.32
N GLY A 705 -8.13 24.82 -20.23
CA GLY A 705 -8.53 26.24 -20.28
C GLY A 705 -10.03 26.49 -20.41
N VAL A 706 -10.84 25.43 -20.43
CA VAL A 706 -12.31 25.48 -20.45
C VAL A 706 -12.85 25.13 -19.05
N LEU A 707 -13.85 25.88 -18.59
CA LEU A 707 -14.62 25.59 -17.36
C LEU A 707 -15.81 24.71 -17.76
N TYR A 708 -15.87 23.51 -17.19
CA TYR A 708 -16.93 22.52 -17.35
C TYR A 708 -17.86 22.52 -16.16
#